data_AF-A0A821EA49-F1
#
_entry.id   AF-A0A821EA49-F1
#
_cell.length_a   1.000
_cell.length_b   1.000
_cell.length_c   1.000
_cell.angle_alpha   90.00
_cell.angle_beta   90.00
_cell.angle_gamma   90.00
#
_symmetry.space_group_name_H-M   'P 1'
#
loop_
_entity.id
_entity.type
_entity.pdbx_description
1 polymer ?
#
loop_
_entity_poly.entity_id
_entity_poly.type
_entity_poly.pdbx_seq_one_letter_code
_entity_poly.pdbx_strand_id
1 'polypeptide(L)'
;MNASESFEFSSHCRAMFKAAVLLSQQYNIKIDGQFIEWQVAQTNEKAINAISSTCQAASASNIVGIVGPVLSRETPIIAEFGERVGIPVISYAATDPDLSDRNAYPAFYRTVPSDNATATAIVKLFLRFNWTSCIIIYQNDAYGSGGEKALTKEFMNNGLTVVDTLVFDIATLRIRNNMKNVLTSSSTRIVVVWAGSRYTSIILQNAFDSDVLGPHFTWILSSSVSLNSSNETFHQKTIGMLTVEPISGNFVHASINTTLLNAAYNIWKQYEPETFPKSGKVDDFALFAFDATWLLIQSLQEFCLKTTNNSSSCISFVNSSFCFDRHFLNSESLFDTINNMTFLGVSGPIQFNRNVTDRIDGSFYYAQNSRNFSNRLSFVPVLKYSNRDGWQEYSKANVIIWSGSSLVPPTGGAKLDGVKLRIGVVHAVPFTMINTVIDEFGQNTTKLIGYIPDLIDLLQKKMKFIPNIELIPLNRTYASLGQLVEDQRKNNRILKKKRMIGLCAMSVWYTFGNLVGYGAGRLHPKTPAGRLLTAGLYILCLVLVASYTANLASDLTISKSKNIISGIDDIKSGKISSNRIGIRVGTAMEEYYLREISNGNRNYHPLKSQQDIYDSLLNNIIDVSIHDAGAAEYVINNIYCNLTLVGEGFDKSVFGIITPKQWLYGQDLDVNILSLRETGSLDNLRRKWFQIKKCSDSSSISTAIDIEALIELFILFGVFCILSLFLFESLLTCVVQSNYVK
;
A
#
# COMPACT_ATOMS: atom_id res chain seq x y z
N MET A 1 -7.51 -21.03 33.45
CA MET A 1 -7.49 -22.42 32.95
C MET A 1 -6.08 -22.98 33.09
N ASN A 2 -6.02 -24.15 33.73
CA ASN A 2 -4.97 -25.15 33.94
C ASN A 2 -3.50 -24.74 34.17
N ALA A 3 -3.11 -24.79 35.46
CA ALA A 3 -1.75 -25.07 35.92
C ALA A 3 -1.19 -26.45 35.46
N SER A 4 -1.91 -27.22 34.63
CA SER A 4 -1.49 -28.55 34.22
C SER A 4 -0.38 -28.54 33.16
N GLU A 5 -0.33 -27.56 32.25
CA GLU A 5 0.73 -27.49 31.22
C GLU A 5 2.09 -27.09 31.81
N SER A 6 2.11 -26.16 32.77
CA SER A 6 3.35 -25.84 33.51
C SER A 6 3.86 -27.05 34.31
N PHE A 7 2.94 -27.91 34.76
CA PHE A 7 3.27 -29.16 35.44
C PHE A 7 3.79 -30.24 34.45
N GLU A 8 3.29 -30.29 33.22
CA GLU A 8 3.66 -31.29 32.21
C GLU A 8 4.98 -30.94 31.48
N PHE A 9 5.17 -29.67 31.11
CA PHE A 9 6.45 -29.18 30.60
C PHE A 9 7.59 -29.42 31.61
N SER A 10 7.32 -29.12 32.88
CA SER A 10 8.26 -29.36 33.96
C SER A 10 8.46 -30.85 34.25
N SER A 11 7.48 -31.73 33.98
CA SER A 11 7.61 -33.17 34.27
C SER A 11 8.47 -33.87 33.22
N HIS A 12 8.25 -33.59 31.93
CA HIS A 12 9.04 -34.18 30.84
C HIS A 12 10.52 -33.80 30.95
N CYS A 13 10.82 -32.52 31.16
CA CYS A 13 12.20 -32.04 31.31
C CYS A 13 12.90 -32.69 32.52
N ARG A 14 12.19 -32.79 33.66
CA ARG A 14 12.71 -33.44 34.87
C ARG A 14 12.97 -34.93 34.64
N ALA A 15 12.06 -35.63 33.96
CA ALA A 15 12.21 -37.04 33.69
C ALA A 15 13.40 -37.33 32.76
N MET A 16 13.58 -36.53 31.71
CA MET A 16 14.73 -36.65 30.80
C MET A 16 16.06 -36.25 31.45
N PHE A 17 16.07 -35.26 32.34
CA PHE A 17 17.21 -34.96 33.20
C PHE A 17 17.60 -36.21 34.04
N LYS A 18 16.64 -36.81 34.75
CA LYS A 18 16.88 -38.01 35.55
C LYS A 18 17.34 -39.19 34.69
N ALA A 19 16.75 -39.35 33.51
CA ALA A 19 17.12 -40.41 32.58
C ALA A 19 18.59 -40.28 32.15
N ALA A 20 19.09 -39.07 31.89
CA ALA A 20 20.50 -38.85 31.57
C ALA A 20 21.43 -39.26 32.72
N VAL A 21 21.11 -38.89 33.96
CA VAL A 21 21.92 -39.28 35.13
C VAL A 21 21.92 -40.78 35.35
N LEU A 22 20.75 -41.42 35.38
CA LEU A 22 20.63 -42.87 35.56
C LEU A 22 21.30 -43.66 34.43
N LEU A 23 21.20 -43.18 33.19
CA LEU A 23 21.86 -43.80 32.04
C LEU A 23 23.39 -43.70 32.17
N SER A 24 23.92 -42.59 32.68
CA SER A 24 25.36 -42.47 32.95
C SER A 24 25.84 -43.48 33.98
N GLN A 25 25.04 -43.77 35.01
CA GLN A 25 25.32 -44.78 36.02
C GLN A 25 25.30 -46.19 35.41
N GLN A 26 24.36 -46.48 34.52
CA GLN A 26 24.32 -47.76 33.79
C GLN A 26 25.53 -47.95 32.87
N TYR A 27 26.03 -46.88 32.25
CA TYR A 27 27.29 -46.91 31.48
C TYR A 27 28.54 -46.87 32.37
N ASN A 28 28.38 -46.98 33.69
CA ASN A 28 29.48 -46.97 34.66
C ASN A 28 30.37 -45.72 34.56
N ILE A 29 29.78 -44.57 34.21
CA ILE A 29 30.47 -43.29 34.17
C ILE A 29 30.63 -42.81 35.61
N LYS A 30 31.89 -42.71 36.06
CA LYS A 30 32.25 -42.25 37.40
C LYS A 30 33.09 -41.00 37.31
N ILE A 31 32.79 -40.02 38.15
CA ILE A 31 33.59 -38.81 38.31
C ILE A 31 34.29 -38.94 39.66
N ASP A 32 35.63 -38.94 39.62
CA ASP A 32 36.45 -39.13 40.82
C ASP A 32 36.12 -40.43 41.60
N GLY A 33 35.82 -41.51 40.87
CA GLY A 33 35.47 -42.81 41.45
C GLY A 33 34.05 -42.94 42.00
N GLN A 34 33.24 -41.87 41.97
CA GLN A 34 31.85 -41.85 42.45
C GLN A 34 30.86 -41.65 41.30
N PHE A 35 29.62 -42.10 41.52
CA PHE A 35 28.52 -41.81 40.60
C PHE A 35 27.99 -40.40 40.84
N ILE A 36 27.57 -39.74 39.76
CA ILE A 36 26.91 -38.42 39.87
C ILE A 36 25.53 -38.61 40.50
N GLU A 37 25.25 -37.79 41.51
CA GLU A 37 23.94 -37.60 42.11
C GLU A 37 23.36 -36.22 41.75
N TRP A 38 22.09 -35.98 42.08
CA TRP A 38 21.43 -34.73 41.74
C TRP A 38 20.56 -34.22 42.90
N GLN A 39 20.32 -32.91 42.89
CA GLN A 39 19.35 -32.24 43.75
C GLN A 39 18.39 -31.43 42.89
N VAL A 40 17.14 -31.30 43.35
CA VAL A 40 16.10 -30.55 42.64
C VAL A 40 15.55 -29.49 43.56
N ALA A 41 15.45 -28.26 43.05
CA ALA A 41 14.83 -27.14 43.75
C ALA A 41 13.73 -26.52 42.90
N GLN A 42 12.62 -26.12 43.54
CA GLN A 42 11.56 -25.35 42.90
C GLN A 42 11.78 -23.86 43.18
N THR A 43 11.90 -23.06 42.12
CA THR A 43 12.14 -21.62 42.22
C THR A 43 10.85 -20.82 42.41
N ASN A 44 9.68 -21.41 42.12
CA ASN A 44 8.40 -20.72 42.06
C ASN A 44 8.50 -19.42 41.26
N GLU A 45 9.18 -19.47 40.12
CA GLU A 45 9.20 -18.39 39.14
C GLU A 45 9.93 -17.11 39.62
N LYS A 46 10.71 -17.19 40.71
CA LYS A 46 11.38 -16.05 41.36
C LYS A 46 12.89 -16.26 41.44
N ALA A 47 13.65 -15.28 40.95
CA ALA A 47 15.11 -15.31 40.97
C ALA A 47 15.71 -15.39 42.38
N ILE A 48 15.08 -14.74 43.39
CA ILE A 48 15.54 -14.81 44.79
C ILE A 48 15.46 -16.23 45.37
N ASN A 49 14.43 -16.98 45.01
CA ASN A 49 14.28 -18.37 45.45
C ASN A 49 15.28 -19.28 44.73
N ALA A 50 15.56 -19.00 43.45
CA ALA A 50 16.55 -19.72 42.67
C ALA A 50 17.92 -19.60 43.32
N ILE A 51 18.40 -18.37 43.59
CA ILE A 51 19.72 -18.17 44.21
C ILE A 51 19.77 -18.73 45.63
N SER A 52 18.71 -18.57 46.43
CA SER A 52 18.64 -19.10 47.79
C SER A 52 18.77 -20.63 47.81
N SER A 53 18.02 -21.32 46.93
CA SER A 53 18.04 -22.78 46.86
C SER A 53 19.37 -23.30 46.32
N THR A 54 19.93 -22.64 45.30
CA THR A 54 21.25 -22.99 44.76
C THR A 54 22.35 -22.82 45.81
N CYS A 55 22.33 -21.70 46.54
CA CYS A 55 23.28 -21.45 47.64
C CYS A 55 23.17 -22.50 48.75
N GLN A 56 21.95 -22.88 49.14
CA GLN A 56 21.72 -23.93 50.13
C GLN A 56 22.28 -25.29 49.65
N ALA A 57 22.02 -25.67 48.38
CA ALA A 57 22.53 -26.90 47.79
C ALA A 57 24.07 -26.92 47.70
N ALA A 58 24.66 -25.80 47.29
CA ALA A 58 26.11 -25.60 47.21
C ALA A 58 26.79 -25.58 48.58
N SER A 59 26.06 -25.27 49.65
CA SER A 59 26.58 -25.33 51.03
C SER A 59 26.47 -26.73 51.62
N ALA A 60 25.45 -27.50 51.23
CA ALA A 60 25.20 -28.85 51.73
C ALA A 60 26.03 -29.94 51.04
N SER A 61 26.52 -29.70 49.82
CA SER A 61 27.11 -30.74 48.98
C SER A 61 28.09 -30.18 47.93
N ASN A 62 28.88 -31.06 47.31
CA ASN A 62 29.81 -30.67 46.24
C ASN A 62 29.12 -30.57 44.88
N ILE A 63 28.45 -29.44 44.63
CA ILE A 63 27.81 -29.15 43.34
C ILE A 63 28.89 -28.87 42.28
N VAL A 64 28.90 -29.67 41.22
CA VAL A 64 29.89 -29.59 40.11
C VAL A 64 29.34 -28.94 38.84
N GLY A 65 28.06 -28.57 38.83
CA GLY A 65 27.39 -27.92 37.72
C GLY A 65 25.91 -27.75 37.99
N ILE A 66 25.26 -26.86 37.24
CA ILE A 66 23.83 -26.54 37.37
C ILE A 66 23.18 -26.76 36.00
N VAL A 67 22.09 -27.53 35.96
CA VAL A 67 21.25 -27.67 34.77
C VAL A 67 19.97 -26.87 34.98
N GLY A 68 19.72 -25.89 34.10
CA GLY A 68 18.72 -24.82 34.28
C GLY A 68 19.36 -23.45 34.57
N PRO A 69 18.60 -22.44 35.01
CA PRO A 69 17.14 -22.43 35.21
C PRO A 69 16.34 -22.56 33.92
N VAL A 70 15.03 -22.76 34.07
CA VAL A 70 14.09 -22.85 32.94
C VAL A 70 13.78 -21.47 32.36
N LEU A 71 13.61 -20.47 33.22
CA LEU A 71 13.11 -19.16 32.82
C LEU A 71 14.25 -18.17 32.66
N SER A 72 14.24 -17.43 31.55
CA SER A 72 15.25 -16.40 31.27
C SER A 72 15.37 -15.35 32.38
N ARG A 73 14.29 -15.00 33.08
CA ARG A 73 14.33 -14.01 34.17
C ARG A 73 15.07 -14.48 35.43
N GLU A 74 15.32 -15.78 35.58
CA GLU A 74 16.05 -16.34 36.73
C GLU A 74 17.52 -16.59 36.39
N THR A 75 17.82 -16.82 35.11
CA THR A 75 19.11 -17.29 34.62
C THR A 75 20.28 -16.33 34.88
N PRO A 76 20.18 -15.00 34.67
CA PRO A 76 21.32 -14.10 34.88
C PRO A 76 21.96 -14.22 36.26
N ILE A 77 21.15 -14.29 37.32
CA ILE A 77 21.64 -14.40 38.70
C ILE A 77 22.31 -15.76 38.95
N ILE A 78 21.79 -16.83 38.35
CA ILE A 78 22.37 -18.17 38.50
C ILE A 78 23.64 -18.32 37.67
N ALA A 79 23.70 -17.71 36.48
CA ALA A 79 24.90 -17.66 35.66
C ALA A 79 26.05 -16.92 36.36
N GLU A 80 25.76 -15.76 36.97
CA GLU A 80 26.72 -15.00 37.79
C GLU A 80 27.19 -15.81 39.01
N PHE A 81 26.28 -16.52 39.68
CA PHE A 81 26.65 -17.45 40.75
C PHE A 81 27.58 -18.57 40.25
N GLY A 82 27.27 -19.16 39.09
CA GLY A 82 28.08 -20.22 38.48
C GLY A 82 29.50 -19.74 38.14
N GLU A 83 29.62 -18.54 37.57
CA GLU A 83 30.92 -17.90 37.34
C GLU A 83 31.68 -17.71 38.64
N ARG A 84 31.04 -17.13 39.66
CA ARG A 84 31.67 -16.86 40.95
C ARG A 84 32.23 -18.14 41.59
N VAL A 85 31.47 -19.22 41.52
CA VAL A 85 31.84 -20.53 42.10
C VAL A 85 32.73 -21.34 41.16
N GLY A 86 32.83 -20.97 39.88
CA GLY A 86 33.61 -21.68 38.88
C GLY A 86 32.96 -22.98 38.39
N ILE A 87 31.63 -23.05 38.36
CA ILE A 87 30.88 -24.23 37.89
C ILE A 87 30.01 -23.88 36.67
N PRO A 88 29.86 -24.79 35.69
CA PRO A 88 29.07 -24.52 34.49
C PRO A 88 27.57 -24.47 34.81
N VAL A 89 26.87 -23.53 34.17
CA VAL A 89 25.41 -23.39 34.20
C VAL A 89 24.89 -23.67 32.80
N ILE A 90 24.17 -24.78 32.63
CA ILE A 90 23.69 -25.24 31.33
C ILE A 90 22.16 -25.18 31.29
N SER A 91 21.60 -24.14 30.69
CA SER A 91 20.15 -24.02 30.54
C SER A 91 19.63 -24.75 29.30
N TYR A 92 18.50 -25.41 29.45
CA TYR A 92 17.80 -26.09 28.36
C TYR A 92 16.53 -25.36 27.91
N ALA A 93 16.21 -24.20 28.48
CA ALA A 93 14.96 -23.47 28.18
C ALA A 93 15.06 -21.94 28.26
N ALA A 94 16.12 -21.36 28.82
CA ALA A 94 16.29 -19.90 28.86
C ALA A 94 16.83 -19.38 27.51
N THR A 95 15.97 -18.69 26.76
CA THR A 95 16.23 -18.28 25.37
C THR A 95 16.64 -16.82 25.20
N ASP A 96 16.65 -16.02 26.28
CA ASP A 96 16.94 -14.58 26.23
C ASP A 96 18.25 -14.28 25.47
N PRO A 97 18.24 -13.35 24.48
CA PRO A 97 19.42 -12.96 23.72
C PRO A 97 20.58 -12.41 24.56
N ASP A 98 20.32 -11.72 25.67
CA ASP A 98 21.38 -11.10 26.47
C ASP A 98 22.31 -12.17 27.07
N LEU A 99 21.78 -13.36 27.34
CA LEU A 99 22.55 -14.51 27.82
C LEU A 99 23.58 -15.02 26.81
N SER A 100 23.51 -14.61 25.53
CA SER A 100 24.45 -15.05 24.47
C SER A 100 25.86 -14.47 24.63
N ASP A 101 26.01 -13.40 25.41
CA ASP A 101 27.26 -12.69 25.60
C ASP A 101 28.20 -13.50 26.52
N ARG A 102 29.23 -14.09 25.90
CA ARG A 102 30.25 -14.87 26.61
C ARG A 102 31.04 -14.06 27.62
N ASN A 103 31.25 -12.76 27.38
CA ASN A 103 32.00 -11.93 28.31
C ASN A 103 31.19 -11.62 29.57
N ALA A 104 29.87 -11.45 29.42
CA ALA A 104 28.97 -11.23 30.54
C ALA A 104 28.66 -12.53 31.31
N TYR A 105 28.65 -13.67 30.62
CA TYR A 105 28.28 -14.97 31.20
C TYR A 105 29.28 -16.08 30.83
N PRO A 106 30.53 -16.03 31.35
CA PRO A 106 31.59 -16.95 30.95
C PRO A 106 31.29 -18.42 31.29
N ALA A 107 30.61 -18.68 32.41
CA ALA A 107 30.23 -20.02 32.86
C ALA A 107 28.89 -20.54 32.29
N PHE A 108 28.19 -19.73 31.48
CA PHE A 108 26.87 -20.07 30.96
C PHE A 108 26.92 -20.79 29.62
N TYR A 109 26.05 -21.77 29.45
CA TYR A 109 25.84 -22.51 28.21
C TYR A 109 24.35 -22.79 28.04
N ARG A 110 23.89 -22.95 26.81
CA ARG A 110 22.54 -23.45 26.56
C ARG A 110 22.42 -24.41 25.39
N THR A 111 21.61 -25.45 25.57
CA THR A 111 21.33 -26.46 24.53
C THR A 111 20.12 -26.11 23.67
N VAL A 112 19.21 -25.28 24.20
CA VAL A 112 18.12 -24.69 23.45
C VAL A 112 18.63 -23.57 22.54
N PRO A 113 18.10 -23.43 21.31
CA PRO A 113 18.40 -22.30 20.46
C PRO A 113 18.04 -20.95 21.12
N SER A 114 18.79 -19.91 20.79
CA SER A 114 18.55 -18.56 21.30
C SER A 114 17.42 -17.84 20.59
N ASP A 115 16.85 -16.83 21.24
CA ASP A 115 15.84 -15.96 20.65
C ASP A 115 16.40 -15.13 19.47
N ASN A 116 17.72 -14.96 19.36
CA ASN A 116 18.37 -14.42 18.15
C ASN A 116 18.12 -15.33 16.93
N ALA A 117 18.24 -16.65 17.11
CA ALA A 117 17.97 -17.62 16.06
C ALA A 117 16.46 -17.69 15.74
N THR A 118 15.59 -17.57 16.75
CA THR A 118 14.13 -17.51 16.56
C THR A 118 13.72 -16.25 15.79
N ALA A 119 14.30 -15.09 16.12
CA ALA A 119 14.07 -13.83 15.42
C ALA A 119 14.48 -13.92 13.95
N THR A 120 15.63 -14.56 13.67
CA THR A 120 16.08 -14.86 12.30
C THR A 120 15.05 -15.72 11.56
N ALA A 121 14.57 -16.79 12.19
CA ALA A 121 13.55 -17.67 11.58
C ALA A 121 12.26 -16.92 11.27
N ILE A 122 11.78 -16.04 12.17
CA ILE A 122 10.60 -15.19 11.93
C ILE A 122 10.86 -14.21 10.77
N VAL A 123 12.02 -13.55 10.70
CA VAL A 123 12.33 -12.65 9.57
C VAL A 123 12.38 -13.42 8.24
N LYS A 124 12.95 -14.62 8.20
CA LYS A 124 12.91 -15.47 7.00
C LYS A 124 11.48 -15.87 6.63
N LEU A 125 10.56 -15.95 7.58
CA LEU A 125 9.13 -16.16 7.31
C LEU A 125 8.49 -14.93 6.65
N PHE A 126 8.83 -13.72 7.11
CA PHE A 126 8.35 -12.47 6.49
C PHE A 126 8.81 -12.34 5.04
N LEU A 127 10.09 -12.61 4.78
CA LEU A 127 10.66 -12.60 3.44
C LEU A 127 9.99 -13.62 2.52
N ARG A 128 9.62 -14.81 3.04
CA ARG A 128 8.91 -15.84 2.26
C ARG A 128 7.55 -15.37 1.76
N PHE A 129 6.83 -14.57 2.56
CA PHE A 129 5.47 -14.10 2.23
C PHE A 129 5.42 -12.65 1.74
N ASN A 130 6.57 -12.03 1.46
CA ASN A 130 6.68 -10.62 1.06
C ASN A 130 6.01 -9.65 2.05
N TRP A 131 6.05 -9.98 3.34
CA TRP A 131 5.57 -9.09 4.39
C TRP A 131 6.65 -8.08 4.78
N THR A 132 6.26 -6.82 4.94
CA THR A 132 7.22 -5.71 5.16
C THR A 132 7.24 -5.20 6.59
N SER A 133 6.18 -5.44 7.38
CA SER A 133 6.03 -4.80 8.68
C SER A 133 5.11 -5.56 9.64
N CYS A 134 5.31 -5.36 10.95
CA CYS A 134 4.49 -5.99 12.00
C CYS A 134 4.33 -5.10 13.24
N ILE A 135 3.45 -5.53 14.15
CA ILE A 135 3.35 -5.04 15.52
C ILE A 135 3.80 -6.16 16.45
N ILE A 136 4.59 -5.83 17.47
CA ILE A 136 5.05 -6.82 18.46
C ILE A 136 4.27 -6.65 19.76
N ILE A 137 3.70 -7.73 20.29
CA ILE A 137 3.17 -7.79 21.66
C ILE A 137 4.12 -8.65 22.48
N TYR A 138 4.73 -8.11 23.52
CA TYR A 138 5.72 -8.84 24.31
C TYR A 138 5.47 -8.72 25.81
N GLN A 139 5.88 -9.72 26.57
CA GLN A 139 5.79 -9.69 28.03
C GLN A 139 6.91 -8.85 28.66
N ASN A 140 6.64 -8.17 29.77
CA ASN A 140 7.57 -7.23 30.42
C ASN A 140 8.62 -7.90 31.32
N ASP A 141 9.33 -8.91 30.83
CA ASP A 141 10.48 -9.52 31.50
C ASP A 141 11.67 -9.71 30.55
N ALA A 142 12.74 -10.35 31.05
CA ALA A 142 13.97 -10.59 30.30
C ALA A 142 13.70 -11.36 28.98
N TYR A 143 12.86 -12.38 28.99
CA TYR A 143 12.48 -13.14 27.79
C TYR A 143 11.74 -12.27 26.77
N GLY A 144 10.66 -11.60 27.18
CA GLY A 144 9.84 -10.84 26.24
C GLY A 144 10.54 -9.59 25.69
N SER A 145 11.23 -8.84 26.56
CA SER A 145 11.94 -7.63 26.15
C SER A 145 13.22 -7.94 25.35
N GLY A 146 13.93 -9.02 25.69
CA GLY A 146 15.07 -9.50 24.90
C GLY A 146 14.63 -9.96 23.50
N GLY A 147 13.55 -10.75 23.44
CA GLY A 147 12.96 -11.21 22.17
C GLY A 147 12.48 -10.09 21.26
N GLU A 148 11.77 -9.09 21.81
CA GLU A 148 11.37 -7.88 21.07
C GLU A 148 12.59 -7.17 20.47
N LYS A 149 13.63 -6.89 21.26
CA LYS A 149 14.85 -6.22 20.78
C LYS A 149 15.54 -7.02 19.68
N ALA A 150 15.67 -8.34 19.85
CA ALA A 150 16.28 -9.21 18.85
C ALA A 150 15.50 -9.20 17.54
N LEU A 151 14.17 -9.29 17.61
CA LEU A 151 13.30 -9.23 16.43
C LEU A 151 13.38 -7.87 15.74
N THR A 152 13.27 -6.78 16.51
CA THR A 152 13.37 -5.40 15.99
C THR A 152 14.71 -5.16 15.30
N LYS A 153 15.82 -5.63 15.89
CA LYS A 153 17.16 -5.55 15.28
C LYS A 153 17.23 -6.34 13.97
N GLU A 154 16.73 -7.58 13.95
CA GLU A 154 16.79 -8.42 12.76
C GLU A 154 15.86 -7.91 11.63
N PHE A 155 14.73 -7.29 11.99
CA PHE A 155 13.88 -6.59 11.04
C PHE A 155 14.63 -5.43 10.36
N MET A 156 15.28 -4.56 11.15
CA MET A 156 16.05 -3.43 10.61
C MET A 156 17.17 -3.89 9.67
N ASN A 157 17.88 -4.97 10.02
CA ASN A 157 18.95 -5.54 9.19
C ASN A 157 18.46 -6.01 7.80
N ASN A 158 17.18 -6.36 7.68
CA ASN A 158 16.58 -6.89 6.45
C ASN A 158 15.61 -5.90 5.77
N GLY A 159 15.62 -4.62 6.16
CA GLY A 159 14.76 -3.59 5.57
C GLY A 159 13.27 -3.74 5.91
N LEU A 160 12.94 -4.48 6.97
CA LEU A 160 11.60 -4.64 7.51
C LEU A 160 11.37 -3.67 8.67
N THR A 161 10.11 -3.34 8.98
CA THR A 161 9.80 -2.34 10.02
C THR A 161 8.85 -2.88 11.09
N VAL A 162 9.23 -2.73 12.36
CA VAL A 162 8.29 -2.86 13.48
C VAL A 162 7.56 -1.52 13.62
N VAL A 163 6.25 -1.51 13.37
CA VAL A 163 5.45 -0.27 13.32
C VAL A 163 5.14 0.25 14.72
N ASP A 164 4.82 -0.66 15.64
CA ASP A 164 4.49 -0.35 17.01
C ASP A 164 4.73 -1.58 17.91
N THR A 165 4.77 -1.36 19.22
CA THR A 165 4.92 -2.41 20.23
C THR A 165 3.90 -2.27 21.36
N LEU A 166 3.45 -3.40 21.90
CA LEU A 166 2.53 -3.47 23.02
C LEU A 166 3.14 -4.28 24.15
N VAL A 167 3.19 -3.69 25.34
CA VAL A 167 3.71 -4.35 26.54
C VAL A 167 2.59 -5.06 27.29
N PHE A 168 2.75 -6.37 27.46
CA PHE A 168 1.96 -7.19 28.36
C PHE A 168 2.64 -7.25 29.75
N ASP A 169 1.93 -6.78 30.76
CA ASP A 169 2.42 -6.74 32.13
C ASP A 169 2.10 -8.05 32.85
N ILE A 170 3.12 -8.85 33.17
CA ILE A 170 2.97 -10.18 33.78
C ILE A 170 2.49 -10.13 35.23
N ALA A 171 2.65 -9.00 35.92
CA ALA A 171 2.22 -8.86 37.32
C ALA A 171 0.73 -8.50 37.40
N THR A 172 0.25 -7.63 36.51
CA THR A 172 -1.16 -7.21 36.46
C THR A 172 -2.01 -8.02 35.48
N LEU A 173 -1.37 -8.84 34.63
CA LEU A 173 -1.98 -9.62 33.54
C LEU A 173 -2.77 -8.75 32.55
N ARG A 174 -2.26 -7.54 32.26
CA ARG A 174 -2.92 -6.54 31.42
C ARG A 174 -1.95 -5.96 30.38
N ILE A 175 -2.51 -5.48 29.29
CA ILE A 175 -1.76 -4.73 28.26
C ILE A 175 -1.85 -3.25 28.61
N ARG A 176 -0.70 -2.55 28.63
CA ARG A 176 -0.62 -1.16 29.12
C ARG A 176 -1.36 -0.15 28.22
N ASN A 177 -1.45 -0.43 26.92
CA ASN A 177 -2.10 0.43 25.93
C ASN A 177 -3.41 -0.20 25.41
N ASN A 178 -4.27 0.62 24.80
CA ASN A 178 -5.47 0.12 24.14
C ASN A 178 -5.10 -0.67 22.87
N MET A 179 -5.07 -2.01 23.00
CA MET A 179 -4.73 -2.93 21.91
C MET A 179 -5.55 -2.65 20.64
N LYS A 180 -6.87 -2.42 20.79
CA LYS A 180 -7.75 -2.17 19.65
C LYS A 180 -7.30 -0.95 18.85
N ASN A 181 -7.01 0.15 19.53
CA ASN A 181 -6.60 1.39 18.87
C ASN A 181 -5.27 1.23 18.13
N VAL A 182 -4.27 0.62 18.77
CA VAL A 182 -2.95 0.39 18.17
C VAL A 182 -3.05 -0.52 16.94
N LEU A 183 -3.73 -1.66 17.07
CA LEU A 183 -3.86 -2.61 15.96
C LEU A 183 -4.69 -2.06 14.79
N THR A 184 -5.76 -1.31 15.05
CA THR A 184 -6.66 -0.82 13.99
C THR A 184 -6.14 0.44 13.28
N SER A 185 -5.40 1.30 13.97
CA SER A 185 -4.81 2.52 13.40
C SER A 185 -3.52 2.28 12.62
N SER A 186 -2.85 1.16 12.87
CA SER A 186 -1.63 0.78 12.17
C SER A 186 -1.86 0.41 10.71
N SER A 187 -0.84 0.54 9.88
CA SER A 187 -0.84 0.10 8.47
C SER A 187 -0.63 -1.40 8.30
N THR A 188 -0.03 -2.07 9.31
CA THR A 188 0.18 -3.52 9.29
C THR A 188 -0.97 -4.26 9.94
N ARG A 189 -1.14 -5.51 9.51
CA ARG A 189 -2.09 -6.48 10.02
C ARG A 189 -1.41 -7.75 10.54
N ILE A 190 -0.08 -7.75 10.63
CA ILE A 190 0.69 -8.86 11.18
C ILE A 190 1.07 -8.53 12.62
N VAL A 191 0.70 -9.41 13.53
CA VAL A 191 0.97 -9.28 14.96
C VAL A 191 1.86 -10.43 15.39
N VAL A 192 3.03 -10.11 15.93
CA VAL A 192 3.94 -11.08 16.53
C VAL A 192 3.77 -11.03 18.03
N VAL A 193 3.43 -12.16 18.66
CA VAL A 193 3.31 -12.29 20.10
C VAL A 193 4.53 -13.01 20.65
N TRP A 194 5.33 -12.29 21.44
CA TRP A 194 6.52 -12.78 22.11
C TRP A 194 6.28 -12.92 23.62
N ALA A 195 5.61 -14.00 23.99
CA ALA A 195 5.26 -14.27 25.37
C ALA A 195 5.19 -15.78 25.62
N GLY A 196 5.41 -16.20 26.86
CA GLY A 196 5.27 -17.60 27.24
C GLY A 196 3.82 -18.08 27.06
N SER A 197 3.63 -19.38 26.85
CA SER A 197 2.34 -20.00 26.51
C SER A 197 1.19 -19.54 27.42
N ARG A 198 1.42 -19.48 28.74
CA ARG A 198 0.46 -19.00 29.74
C ARG A 198 -0.03 -17.58 29.46
N TYR A 199 0.88 -16.67 29.13
CA TYR A 199 0.56 -15.26 28.91
C TYR A 199 -0.02 -15.04 27.50
N THR A 200 0.45 -15.80 26.52
CA THR A 200 -0.12 -15.81 25.16
C THR A 200 -1.61 -16.16 25.19
N SER A 201 -2.05 -17.14 25.98
CA SER A 201 -3.49 -17.43 26.18
C SER A 201 -4.29 -16.21 26.62
N ILE A 202 -3.74 -15.43 27.55
CA ILE A 202 -4.39 -14.24 28.11
C ILE A 202 -4.41 -13.10 27.08
N ILE A 203 -3.32 -12.93 26.33
CA ILE A 203 -3.23 -11.92 25.25
C ILE A 203 -4.27 -12.22 24.17
N LEU A 204 -4.39 -13.48 23.73
CA LEU A 204 -5.37 -13.88 22.72
C LEU A 204 -6.81 -13.70 23.21
N GLN A 205 -7.09 -13.97 24.49
CA GLN A 205 -8.40 -13.67 25.09
C GLN A 205 -8.71 -12.17 25.06
N ASN A 206 -7.78 -11.32 25.47
CA ASN A 206 -7.95 -9.85 25.40
C ASN A 206 -8.17 -9.36 23.96
N ALA A 207 -7.48 -9.97 22.99
CA ALA A 207 -7.64 -9.67 21.57
C ALA A 207 -9.02 -10.09 21.04
N PHE A 208 -9.55 -11.21 21.53
CA PHE A 208 -10.92 -11.63 21.23
C PHE A 208 -11.94 -10.64 21.80
N ASP A 209 -11.81 -10.29 23.07
CA ASP A 209 -12.73 -9.37 23.76
C ASP A 209 -12.70 -7.96 23.13
N SER A 210 -11.56 -7.58 22.54
CA SER A 210 -11.37 -6.31 21.81
C SER A 210 -11.80 -6.36 20.34
N ASP A 211 -12.24 -7.52 19.84
CA ASP A 211 -12.63 -7.79 18.45
C ASP A 211 -11.51 -7.55 17.41
N VAL A 212 -10.29 -7.97 17.74
CA VAL A 212 -9.09 -7.86 16.88
C VAL A 212 -8.44 -9.20 16.54
N LEU A 213 -9.02 -10.31 17.00
CA LEU A 213 -8.61 -11.68 16.64
C LEU A 213 -9.16 -12.15 15.28
N GLY A 214 -9.85 -11.27 14.54
CA GLY A 214 -10.57 -11.61 13.31
C GLY A 214 -9.68 -11.87 12.07
N PRO A 215 -10.30 -12.22 10.93
CA PRO A 215 -9.62 -12.62 9.69
C PRO A 215 -8.71 -11.54 9.08
N HIS A 216 -8.87 -10.29 9.52
CA HIS A 216 -8.06 -9.18 9.08
C HIS A 216 -6.66 -9.18 9.68
N PHE A 217 -6.40 -9.94 10.75
CA PHE A 217 -5.09 -9.99 11.41
C PHE A 217 -4.46 -11.37 11.28
N THR A 218 -3.15 -11.38 11.04
CA THR A 218 -2.33 -12.60 11.04
C THR A 218 -1.49 -12.62 12.30
N TRP A 219 -1.67 -13.65 13.12
CA TRP A 219 -0.97 -13.77 14.39
C TRP A 219 0.15 -14.80 14.28
N ILE A 220 1.34 -14.39 14.70
CA ILE A 220 2.54 -15.23 14.77
C ILE A 220 2.94 -15.30 16.24
N LEU A 221 3.01 -16.50 16.81
CA LEU A 221 3.25 -16.74 18.22
C LEU A 221 4.64 -17.34 18.42
N SER A 222 5.36 -16.93 19.47
CA SER A 222 6.64 -17.54 19.84
C SER A 222 6.50 -18.92 20.51
N SER A 223 5.30 -19.27 20.96
CA SER A 223 4.98 -20.57 21.56
C SER A 223 3.57 -21.01 21.21
N SER A 224 3.38 -22.31 21.02
CA SER A 224 2.07 -22.95 20.94
C SER A 224 1.33 -22.86 22.27
N VAL A 225 0.01 -22.96 22.18
CA VAL A 225 -0.89 -22.74 23.31
C VAL A 225 -2.02 -23.75 23.23
N SER A 226 -2.35 -24.45 24.33
CA SER A 226 -3.63 -25.13 24.39
C SER A 226 -4.73 -24.15 24.80
N LEU A 227 -5.68 -23.93 23.89
CA LEU A 227 -6.86 -23.13 24.16
C LEU A 227 -8.05 -24.07 24.36
N ASN A 228 -8.39 -24.32 25.63
CA ASN A 228 -9.58 -25.07 26.03
C ASN A 228 -10.76 -24.12 26.27
N SER A 229 -11.15 -23.31 25.29
CA SER A 229 -12.39 -22.52 25.40
C SER A 229 -13.60 -23.35 24.97
N SER A 230 -14.73 -23.23 25.67
CA SER A 230 -16.02 -23.76 25.19
C SER A 230 -16.66 -22.89 24.10
N ASN A 231 -16.08 -21.72 23.81
CA ASN A 231 -16.64 -20.74 22.88
C ASN A 231 -16.23 -21.06 21.43
N GLU A 232 -17.17 -21.53 20.62
CA GLU A 232 -16.95 -21.84 19.19
C GLU A 232 -16.50 -20.62 18.37
N THR A 233 -17.00 -19.42 18.71
CA THR A 233 -16.62 -18.19 18.00
C THR A 233 -15.15 -17.81 18.22
N PHE A 234 -14.62 -18.10 19.42
CA PHE A 234 -13.22 -17.90 19.74
C PHE A 234 -12.34 -18.88 18.93
N HIS A 235 -12.74 -20.15 18.86
CA HIS A 235 -12.04 -21.14 18.04
C HIS A 235 -12.02 -20.78 16.56
N GLN A 236 -13.12 -20.29 16.01
CA GLN A 236 -13.16 -19.87 14.60
C GLN A 236 -12.23 -18.69 14.32
N LYS A 237 -12.13 -17.72 15.25
CA LYS A 237 -11.23 -16.57 15.12
C LYS A 237 -9.75 -16.92 15.34
N THR A 238 -9.45 -17.99 16.06
CA THR A 238 -8.07 -18.46 16.29
C THR A 238 -7.52 -19.34 15.17
N ILE A 239 -8.31 -19.68 14.15
CA ILE A 239 -7.83 -20.46 12.99
C ILE A 239 -6.85 -19.62 12.16
N GLY A 240 -5.77 -20.27 11.74
CA GLY A 240 -4.79 -19.71 10.82
C GLY A 240 -3.68 -18.87 11.46
N MET A 241 -3.55 -18.94 12.79
CA MET A 241 -2.38 -18.45 13.50
C MET A 241 -1.17 -19.34 13.19
N LEU A 242 0.01 -18.76 13.24
CA LEU A 242 1.27 -19.48 13.10
C LEU A 242 2.01 -19.45 14.43
N THR A 243 2.68 -20.54 14.79
CA THR A 243 3.68 -20.56 15.87
C THR A 243 5.05 -20.77 15.25
N VAL A 244 6.12 -20.26 15.85
CA VAL A 244 7.50 -20.58 15.50
C VAL A 244 8.19 -21.11 16.74
N GLU A 245 8.45 -22.42 16.77
CA GLU A 245 8.99 -23.11 17.96
C GLU A 245 10.30 -23.83 17.65
N PRO A 246 11.25 -23.84 18.61
CA PRO A 246 12.46 -24.66 18.49
C PRO A 246 12.12 -26.14 18.64
N ILE A 247 12.78 -26.99 17.87
CA ILE A 247 12.55 -28.43 17.83
C ILE A 247 13.85 -29.23 17.75
N SER A 248 13.76 -30.53 18.05
CA SER A 248 14.84 -31.48 17.83
C SER A 248 15.03 -31.86 16.35
N GLY A 249 16.25 -32.32 16.02
CA GLY A 249 16.66 -32.71 14.68
C GLY A 249 15.85 -33.85 14.05
N ASN A 250 15.22 -34.71 14.87
CA ASN A 250 14.43 -35.85 14.41
C ASN A 250 13.34 -35.41 13.42
N PHE A 251 12.71 -34.29 13.73
CA PHE A 251 11.58 -33.76 13.00
C PHE A 251 12.02 -33.18 11.64
N VAL A 252 13.14 -32.47 11.56
CA VAL A 252 13.65 -31.93 10.28
C VAL A 252 14.37 -32.97 9.40
N HIS A 253 14.42 -34.24 9.80
CA HIS A 253 15.28 -35.28 9.22
C HIS A 253 16.78 -34.95 9.34
N ALA A 254 17.17 -34.18 10.36
CA ALA A 254 18.56 -34.03 10.73
C ALA A 254 19.02 -35.24 11.55
N SER A 255 20.33 -35.46 11.59
CA SER A 255 20.92 -36.54 12.37
C SER A 255 20.65 -36.34 13.87
N ILE A 256 20.18 -37.41 14.52
CA ILE A 256 20.05 -37.52 15.98
C ILE A 256 20.58 -38.89 16.43
N ASN A 257 20.98 -38.98 17.70
CA ASN A 257 21.40 -40.24 18.30
C ASN A 257 20.17 -41.06 18.76
N THR A 258 19.56 -41.79 17.83
CA THR A 258 18.35 -42.59 18.09
C THR A 258 18.58 -43.70 19.11
N THR A 259 19.78 -44.29 19.14
CA THR A 259 20.17 -45.30 20.13
C THR A 259 20.16 -44.72 21.55
N LEU A 260 20.75 -43.54 21.73
CA LEU A 260 20.78 -42.83 23.02
C LEU A 260 19.38 -42.40 23.44
N LEU A 261 18.58 -41.89 22.50
CA LEU A 261 17.19 -41.49 22.75
C LEU A 261 16.32 -42.67 23.19
N ASN A 262 16.41 -43.81 22.51
CA ASN A 262 15.66 -45.01 22.89
C ASN A 262 16.07 -45.54 24.26
N ALA A 263 17.38 -45.50 24.59
CA ALA A 263 17.86 -45.83 25.91
C ALA A 263 17.29 -44.89 26.98
N ALA A 264 17.31 -43.58 26.74
CA ALA A 264 16.73 -42.59 27.64
C ALA A 264 15.21 -42.82 27.86
N TYR A 265 14.46 -43.11 26.81
CA TYR A 265 13.03 -43.42 26.92
C TYR A 265 12.76 -44.72 27.69
N ASN A 266 13.60 -45.73 27.57
CA ASN A 266 13.47 -46.95 28.35
C ASN A 266 13.68 -46.68 29.84
N ILE A 267 14.68 -45.86 30.19
CA ILE A 267 14.92 -45.43 31.57
C ILE A 267 13.74 -44.62 32.10
N TRP A 268 13.25 -43.66 31.34
CA TRP A 268 12.07 -42.89 31.76
C TRP A 268 10.87 -43.81 32.03
N LYS A 269 10.53 -44.71 31.10
CA LYS A 269 9.42 -45.67 31.28
C LYS A 269 9.61 -46.60 32.47
N GLN A 270 10.85 -46.95 32.81
CA GLN A 270 11.14 -47.82 33.93
C GLN A 270 10.99 -47.11 35.29
N TYR A 271 11.45 -45.86 35.40
CA TYR A 271 11.57 -45.16 36.69
C TYR A 271 10.48 -44.12 36.96
N GLU A 272 9.87 -43.53 35.93
CA GLU A 272 8.73 -42.60 36.04
C GLU A 272 7.66 -42.89 34.96
N PRO A 273 7.06 -44.09 34.92
CA PRO A 273 6.07 -44.46 33.91
C PRO A 273 4.84 -43.55 33.88
N GLU A 274 4.46 -42.97 35.02
CA GLU A 274 3.29 -42.11 35.17
C GLU A 274 3.43 -40.76 34.47
N THR A 275 4.66 -40.27 34.27
CA THR A 275 4.94 -39.01 33.57
C THR A 275 5.21 -39.20 32.09
N PHE A 276 5.39 -40.44 31.61
CA PHE A 276 5.64 -40.73 30.20
C PHE A 276 4.37 -40.46 29.36
N PRO A 277 4.47 -39.70 28.25
CA PRO A 277 3.29 -39.27 27.49
C PRO A 277 2.57 -40.46 26.84
N LYS A 278 1.27 -40.61 27.15
CA LYS A 278 0.40 -41.65 26.56
C LYS A 278 0.27 -41.56 25.03
N SER A 279 0.37 -40.34 24.50
CA SER A 279 0.37 -40.06 23.06
C SER A 279 1.67 -40.50 22.37
N GLY A 280 2.73 -40.78 23.13
CA GLY A 280 4.08 -41.01 22.64
C GLY A 280 4.83 -39.75 22.18
N LYS A 281 4.18 -38.57 22.20
CA LYS A 281 4.83 -37.29 21.84
C LYS A 281 5.50 -36.69 23.07
N VAL A 282 6.84 -36.66 23.05
CA VAL A 282 7.68 -36.00 24.06
C VAL A 282 7.91 -34.54 23.66
N ASP A 283 8.02 -33.67 24.65
CA ASP A 283 8.31 -32.25 24.46
C ASP A 283 9.78 -32.05 24.04
N ASP A 284 10.03 -31.22 23.03
CA ASP A 284 11.39 -30.98 22.53
C ASP A 284 12.32 -30.35 23.58
N PHE A 285 11.81 -29.55 24.52
CA PHE A 285 12.59 -29.02 25.63
C PHE A 285 13.08 -30.11 26.58
N ALA A 286 12.38 -31.24 26.67
CA ALA A 286 12.85 -32.40 27.43
C ALA A 286 14.06 -33.05 26.75
N LEU A 287 14.14 -33.01 25.43
CA LEU A 287 15.31 -33.47 24.66
C LEU A 287 16.50 -32.52 24.86
N PHE A 288 16.26 -31.21 24.89
CA PHE A 288 17.30 -30.23 25.25
C PHE A 288 17.79 -30.40 26.69
N ALA A 289 16.89 -30.75 27.63
CA ALA A 289 17.23 -31.04 29.03
C ALA A 289 18.12 -32.29 29.15
N PHE A 290 17.81 -33.35 28.39
CA PHE A 290 18.67 -34.52 28.31
C PHE A 290 20.07 -34.14 27.81
N ASP A 291 20.16 -33.44 26.68
CA ASP A 291 21.45 -33.07 26.09
C ASP A 291 22.25 -32.11 27.00
N ALA A 292 21.59 -31.21 27.74
CA ALA A 292 22.25 -30.33 28.71
C ALA A 292 22.89 -31.14 29.85
N THR A 293 22.14 -32.12 30.36
CA THR A 293 22.62 -33.01 31.42
C THR A 293 23.73 -33.94 30.91
N TRP A 294 23.55 -34.49 29.72
CA TRP A 294 24.52 -35.37 29.07
C TRP A 294 25.84 -34.64 28.78
N LEU A 295 25.77 -33.41 28.28
CA LEU A 295 26.92 -32.52 28.08
C LEU A 295 27.69 -32.29 29.39
N LEU A 296 26.99 -31.98 30.48
CA LEU A 296 27.63 -31.79 31.79
C LEU A 296 28.36 -33.05 32.25
N ILE A 297 27.69 -34.21 32.18
CA ILE A 297 28.26 -35.49 32.61
C ILE A 297 29.49 -35.87 31.78
N GLN A 298 29.38 -35.78 30.45
CA GLN A 298 30.46 -36.11 29.53
C GLN A 298 31.64 -35.16 29.71
N SER A 299 31.40 -33.85 29.83
CA SER A 299 32.47 -32.86 30.03
C SER A 299 33.22 -33.07 31.34
N LEU A 300 32.53 -33.40 32.44
CA LEU A 300 33.16 -33.76 33.71
C LEU A 300 34.00 -35.04 33.58
N GLN A 301 33.50 -36.05 32.86
CA GLN A 301 34.22 -37.30 32.63
C GLN A 301 35.53 -37.05 31.85
N GLU A 302 35.44 -36.34 30.72
CA GLU A 302 36.61 -36.03 29.90
C GLU A 302 37.61 -35.13 30.65
N PHE A 303 37.11 -34.13 31.38
CA PHE A 303 37.93 -33.27 32.23
C PHE A 303 38.69 -34.07 33.30
N CYS A 304 38.01 -34.98 33.99
CA CYS A 304 38.65 -35.81 35.02
C CYS A 304 39.67 -36.78 34.42
N LEU A 305 39.38 -37.40 33.27
CA LEU A 305 40.33 -38.27 32.57
C LEU A 305 41.61 -37.53 32.15
N LYS A 306 41.53 -36.23 31.81
CA LYS A 306 42.70 -35.40 31.49
C LYS A 306 43.49 -35.00 32.74
N THR A 307 42.81 -34.77 33.86
CA THR A 307 43.38 -34.20 35.08
C THR A 307 44.05 -35.26 35.98
N THR A 308 43.50 -36.48 36.05
CA THR A 308 44.00 -37.57 36.92
C THR A 308 45.39 -38.11 36.55
N ASN A 309 45.98 -37.67 35.44
CA ASN A 309 47.39 -37.93 35.15
C ASN A 309 48.35 -37.18 36.10
N ASN A 310 47.88 -36.14 36.83
CA ASN A 310 48.72 -35.29 37.69
C ASN A 310 48.24 -35.16 39.15
N SER A 311 46.98 -35.49 39.49
CA SER A 311 46.42 -35.36 40.85
C SER A 311 45.58 -36.57 41.27
N SER A 312 45.43 -36.78 42.59
CA SER A 312 44.62 -37.88 43.16
C SER A 312 43.11 -37.65 43.07
N SER A 313 42.67 -36.41 42.84
CA SER A 313 41.28 -36.03 42.62
C SER A 313 41.19 -34.92 41.57
N CYS A 314 40.20 -35.03 40.67
CA CYS A 314 39.91 -33.99 39.68
C CYS A 314 38.95 -32.92 40.21
N ILE A 315 38.18 -33.21 41.26
CA ILE A 315 37.19 -32.28 41.83
C ILE A 315 37.72 -31.73 43.15
N SER A 316 38.06 -30.44 43.16
CA SER A 316 38.51 -29.76 44.38
C SER A 316 37.92 -28.36 44.48
N PHE A 317 37.45 -28.03 45.68
CA PHE A 317 36.88 -26.72 46.01
C PHE A 317 37.65 -26.07 47.15
N VAL A 318 37.80 -24.76 47.08
CA VAL A 318 38.38 -23.93 48.15
C VAL A 318 37.27 -23.11 48.80
N ASN A 319 37.42 -22.85 50.10
CA ASN A 319 36.49 -22.10 50.97
C ASN A 319 35.09 -22.73 51.06
N SER A 320 34.77 -23.38 52.18
CA SER A 320 33.52 -24.12 52.36
C SER A 320 32.54 -23.49 53.37
N SER A 321 32.82 -22.29 53.89
CA SER A 321 32.01 -21.65 54.95
C SER A 321 30.69 -21.09 54.43
N PHE A 322 30.70 -20.48 53.24
CA PHE A 322 29.52 -19.87 52.63
C PHE A 322 29.52 -20.11 51.11
N CYS A 323 28.34 -20.28 50.53
CA CYS A 323 28.20 -20.71 49.13
C CYS A 323 28.89 -19.77 48.11
N PHE A 324 28.94 -18.46 48.38
CA PHE A 324 29.53 -17.47 47.47
C PHE A 324 31.06 -17.34 47.59
N ASP A 325 31.64 -17.88 48.66
CA ASP A 325 33.10 -17.89 48.86
C ASP A 325 33.74 -19.14 48.23
N ARG A 326 32.91 -20.15 47.96
CA ARG A 326 33.30 -21.41 47.36
C ARG A 326 33.80 -21.20 45.94
N HIS A 327 34.94 -21.82 45.61
CA HIS A 327 35.50 -21.73 44.26
C HIS A 327 36.08 -23.06 43.79
N PHE A 328 35.77 -23.44 42.55
CA PHE A 328 36.28 -24.63 41.88
C PHE A 328 37.65 -24.34 41.22
N LEU A 329 38.70 -25.02 41.68
CA LEU A 329 40.10 -24.68 41.34
C LEU A 329 40.44 -24.77 39.85
N ASN A 330 39.85 -25.73 39.14
CA ASN A 330 40.18 -26.05 37.75
C ASN A 330 39.03 -25.71 36.79
N SER A 331 38.25 -24.68 37.14
CA SER A 331 37.07 -24.24 36.38
C SER A 331 37.37 -23.91 34.92
N GLU A 332 38.44 -23.18 34.64
CA GLU A 332 38.86 -22.83 33.27
C GLU A 332 39.10 -24.07 32.38
N SER A 333 39.75 -25.10 32.92
CA SER A 333 40.02 -26.33 32.16
C SER A 333 38.74 -27.13 31.91
N LEU A 334 37.76 -27.06 32.81
CA LEU A 334 36.43 -27.65 32.59
C LEU A 334 35.67 -26.87 31.51
N PHE A 335 35.68 -25.53 31.55
CA PHE A 335 35.07 -24.70 30.52
C PHE A 335 35.71 -24.92 29.15
N ASP A 336 37.03 -25.05 29.08
CA ASP A 336 37.74 -25.42 27.86
C ASP A 336 37.37 -26.80 27.32
N THR A 337 37.07 -27.75 28.21
CA THR A 337 36.58 -29.06 27.81
C THR A 337 35.19 -28.94 27.19
N ILE A 338 34.27 -28.19 27.82
CA ILE A 338 32.92 -27.94 27.27
C ILE A 338 32.99 -27.24 25.91
N ASN A 339 33.86 -26.23 25.76
CA ASN A 339 34.03 -25.47 24.53
C ASN A 339 34.58 -26.30 23.35
N ASN A 340 35.32 -27.37 23.63
CA ASN A 340 35.90 -28.26 22.61
C ASN A 340 35.06 -29.52 22.37
N MET A 341 34.02 -29.76 23.18
CA MET A 341 33.17 -30.93 23.02
C MET A 341 32.28 -30.82 21.78
N THR A 342 32.26 -31.92 21.02
CA THR A 342 31.33 -32.12 19.90
C THR A 342 30.74 -33.52 19.98
N PHE A 343 29.42 -33.65 20.02
CA PHE A 343 28.77 -34.96 19.96
C PHE A 343 27.39 -34.88 19.33
N LEU A 344 26.90 -36.04 18.88
CA LEU A 344 25.53 -36.18 18.40
C LEU A 344 24.61 -36.51 19.59
N GLY A 345 23.81 -35.53 20.00
CA GLY A 345 22.83 -35.65 21.08
C GLY A 345 21.49 -36.20 20.60
N VAL A 346 20.52 -36.25 21.52
CA VAL A 346 19.16 -36.69 21.22
C VAL A 346 18.33 -35.59 20.53
N SER A 347 18.69 -34.32 20.73
CA SER A 347 18.07 -33.19 20.04
C SER A 347 18.78 -32.81 18.74
N GLY A 348 19.98 -33.31 18.47
CA GLY A 348 20.77 -33.03 17.26
C GLY A 348 22.27 -32.88 17.55
N PRO A 349 23.07 -32.32 16.63
CA PRO A 349 24.50 -32.08 16.85
C PRO A 349 24.74 -30.99 17.91
N ILE A 350 25.53 -31.27 18.95
CA ILE A 350 25.84 -30.34 20.05
C ILE A 350 27.29 -29.86 19.88
N GLN A 351 27.46 -28.54 19.81
CA GLN A 351 28.78 -27.89 19.71
C GLN A 351 28.71 -26.48 20.29
N PHE A 352 29.78 -26.10 21.00
CA PHE A 352 30.00 -24.76 21.57
C PHE A 352 31.33 -24.17 21.07
N ASN A 353 31.57 -22.90 21.38
CA ASN A 353 32.83 -22.23 21.14
C ASN A 353 33.10 -21.19 22.25
N ARG A 354 34.29 -20.60 22.21
CA ARG A 354 34.71 -19.54 23.14
C ARG A 354 34.12 -18.17 22.87
N ASN A 355 33.32 -17.97 21.82
CA ASN A 355 32.83 -16.65 21.41
C ASN A 355 31.39 -16.40 21.87
N VAL A 356 30.56 -17.44 21.94
CA VAL A 356 29.15 -17.36 22.33
C VAL A 356 28.82 -18.44 23.36
N THR A 357 27.79 -18.21 24.17
CA THR A 357 27.25 -19.21 25.11
C THR A 357 26.28 -20.20 24.44
N ASP A 358 25.88 -19.88 23.22
CA ASP A 358 24.85 -20.60 22.48
C ASP A 358 25.39 -21.86 21.83
N ARG A 359 24.51 -22.85 21.70
CA ARG A 359 24.72 -23.98 20.81
C ARG A 359 24.81 -23.48 19.36
N ILE A 360 25.88 -23.86 18.66
CA ILE A 360 26.21 -23.32 17.33
C ILE A 360 25.52 -24.08 16.20
N ASP A 361 25.45 -25.41 16.31
CA ASP A 361 24.81 -26.28 15.31
C ASP A 361 23.56 -26.95 15.90
N GLY A 362 22.64 -27.40 15.06
CA GLY A 362 21.43 -28.09 15.52
C GLY A 362 20.31 -27.18 16.03
N SER A 363 20.26 -25.93 15.54
CA SER A 363 19.10 -25.04 15.73
C SER A 363 18.07 -25.27 14.63
N PHE A 364 16.94 -25.87 15.00
CA PHE A 364 15.86 -26.24 14.09
C PHE A 364 14.54 -25.66 14.59
N TYR A 365 13.66 -25.28 13.66
CA TYR A 365 12.39 -24.67 13.99
C TYR A 365 11.26 -25.21 13.13
N TYR A 366 10.06 -25.27 13.70
CA TYR A 366 8.82 -25.50 12.96
C TYR A 366 7.93 -24.29 12.99
N ALA A 367 7.25 -24.09 11.85
CA ALA A 367 6.03 -23.30 11.84
C ALA A 367 4.84 -24.24 11.95
N GLN A 368 4.02 -24.08 12.98
CA GLN A 368 2.77 -24.82 13.10
C GLN A 368 1.59 -23.89 12.83
N ASN A 369 0.56 -24.42 12.19
CA ASN A 369 -0.64 -23.68 11.86
C ASN A 369 -1.79 -24.12 12.76
N SER A 370 -2.51 -23.17 13.33
CA SER A 370 -3.62 -23.45 14.21
C SER A 370 -4.83 -23.96 13.40
N ARG A 371 -5.35 -25.11 13.83
CA ARG A 371 -6.48 -25.79 13.20
C ARG A 371 -7.46 -26.26 14.26
N ASN A 372 -8.74 -26.23 13.91
CA ASN A 372 -9.79 -26.75 14.76
C ASN A 372 -10.00 -28.25 14.49
N PHE A 373 -9.85 -29.08 15.51
CA PHE A 373 -10.22 -30.50 15.49
C PHE A 373 -11.19 -30.78 16.64
N SER A 374 -12.44 -31.15 16.30
CA SER A 374 -13.47 -31.55 17.28
C SER A 374 -13.64 -30.56 18.45
N ASN A 375 -13.74 -29.26 18.14
CA ASN A 375 -13.85 -28.15 19.10
C ASN A 375 -12.63 -27.95 20.01
N ARG A 376 -11.45 -28.40 19.57
CA ARG A 376 -10.16 -28.10 20.19
C ARG A 376 -9.22 -27.45 19.18
N LEU A 377 -8.58 -26.37 19.61
CA LEU A 377 -7.47 -25.80 18.86
C LEU A 377 -6.27 -26.73 18.98
N SER A 378 -5.69 -27.10 17.84
CA SER A 378 -4.43 -27.81 17.81
C SER A 378 -3.51 -27.18 16.78
N PHE A 379 -2.21 -27.27 17.04
CA PHE A 379 -1.19 -26.77 16.13
C PHE A 379 -0.61 -27.92 15.33
N VAL A 380 -0.68 -27.80 14.00
CA VAL A 380 -0.18 -28.82 13.07
C VAL A 380 1.05 -28.27 12.33
N PRO A 381 2.17 -29.01 12.29
CA PRO A 381 3.36 -28.53 11.60
C PRO A 381 3.12 -28.39 10.09
N VAL A 382 3.44 -27.22 9.55
CA VAL A 382 3.26 -26.86 8.14
C VAL A 382 4.57 -26.51 7.45
N LEU A 383 5.52 -25.92 8.18
CA LEU A 383 6.85 -25.61 7.66
C LEU A 383 7.93 -26.11 8.60
N LYS A 384 9.09 -26.37 8.02
CA LYS A 384 10.32 -26.74 8.72
C LYS A 384 11.47 -25.82 8.33
N TYR A 385 12.32 -25.48 9.28
CA TYR A 385 13.43 -24.56 9.09
C TYR A 385 14.73 -25.11 9.66
N SER A 386 15.79 -24.96 8.87
CA SER A 386 17.18 -25.08 9.27
C SER A 386 17.95 -23.86 8.73
N ASN A 387 19.04 -23.48 9.39
CA ASN A 387 19.88 -22.38 8.88
C ASN A 387 20.50 -22.69 7.51
N ARG A 388 20.63 -23.96 7.13
CA ARG A 388 21.21 -24.39 5.84
C ARG A 388 20.20 -24.31 4.70
N ASP A 389 18.96 -24.72 4.97
CA ASP A 389 17.94 -24.92 3.94
C ASP A 389 16.86 -23.83 3.90
N GLY A 390 16.78 -22.99 4.94
CA GLY A 390 15.68 -22.04 5.12
C GLY A 390 14.33 -22.73 5.38
N TRP A 391 13.24 -22.00 5.16
CA TRP A 391 11.88 -22.52 5.32
C TRP A 391 11.48 -23.44 4.16
N GLN A 392 11.25 -24.72 4.48
CA GLN A 392 10.71 -25.73 3.58
C GLN A 392 9.32 -26.18 4.03
N GLU A 393 8.55 -26.75 3.11
CA GLU A 393 7.28 -27.39 3.44
C GLU A 393 7.51 -28.63 4.32
N TYR A 394 6.68 -28.80 5.35
CA TYR A 394 6.74 -29.98 6.20
C TYR A 394 6.25 -31.23 5.45
N SER A 395 5.09 -31.14 4.81
CA SER A 395 4.53 -32.21 3.98
C SER A 395 3.52 -31.66 2.97
N LYS A 396 3.32 -32.36 1.85
CA LYS A 396 2.33 -31.97 0.81
C LYS A 396 0.88 -31.94 1.33
N ALA A 397 0.59 -32.64 2.41
CA ALA A 397 -0.75 -32.68 3.02
C ALA A 397 -1.01 -31.51 3.99
N ASN A 398 0.05 -30.91 4.55
CA ASN A 398 -0.05 -29.89 5.58
C ASN A 398 0.05 -28.49 4.98
N VAL A 399 -1.06 -28.03 4.37
CA VAL A 399 -1.16 -26.68 3.80
C VAL A 399 -1.39 -25.62 4.89
N ILE A 400 -0.84 -24.43 4.71
CA ILE A 400 -1.10 -23.29 5.59
C ILE A 400 -2.51 -22.77 5.35
N ILE A 401 -3.33 -22.73 6.40
CA ILE A 401 -4.62 -22.07 6.39
C ILE A 401 -4.44 -20.71 7.05
N TRP A 402 -4.90 -19.66 6.39
CA TRP A 402 -4.87 -18.30 6.91
C TRP A 402 -6.19 -17.94 7.57
N SER A 403 -6.16 -16.91 8.41
CA SER A 403 -7.35 -16.43 9.11
C SER A 403 -8.48 -16.13 8.12
N GLY A 404 -9.70 -16.57 8.46
CA GLY A 404 -10.84 -16.57 7.53
C GLY A 404 -10.90 -17.80 6.59
N SER A 405 -10.16 -18.86 6.90
CA SER A 405 -10.15 -20.12 6.14
C SER A 405 -9.66 -19.96 4.68
N SER A 406 -8.77 -19.00 4.45
CA SER A 406 -8.16 -18.75 3.13
C SER A 406 -6.90 -19.60 2.93
N LEU A 407 -6.67 -20.08 1.71
CA LEU A 407 -5.39 -20.69 1.29
C LEU A 407 -4.42 -19.65 0.70
N VAL A 408 -4.90 -18.46 0.38
CA VAL A 408 -4.10 -17.37 -0.18
C VAL A 408 -3.42 -16.61 0.96
N PRO A 409 -2.09 -16.41 0.92
CA PRO A 409 -1.37 -15.68 1.95
C PRO A 409 -1.86 -14.23 2.04
N PRO A 410 -2.00 -13.68 3.26
CA PRO A 410 -2.35 -12.29 3.45
C PRO A 410 -1.21 -11.41 2.94
N THR A 411 -1.53 -10.21 2.47
CA THR A 411 -0.52 -9.23 2.01
C THR A 411 0.20 -8.54 3.16
N GLY A 412 -0.29 -8.69 4.39
CA GLY A 412 0.26 -8.07 5.60
C GLY A 412 -0.19 -6.64 5.87
N GLY A 413 -0.79 -5.96 4.89
CA GLY A 413 -1.32 -4.60 5.01
C GLY A 413 -2.82 -4.51 5.29
N ALA A 414 -3.27 -3.33 5.73
CA ALA A 414 -4.68 -3.00 5.92
C ALA A 414 -5.46 -3.05 4.59
N LYS A 415 -6.63 -3.72 4.57
CA LYS A 415 -7.54 -3.77 3.41
C LYS A 415 -8.89 -3.10 3.72
N LEU A 416 -9.56 -2.65 2.67
CA LEU A 416 -10.89 -2.01 2.76
C LEU A 416 -12.08 -2.99 2.90
N ASP A 417 -11.83 -4.30 2.80
CA ASP A 417 -12.88 -5.33 2.89
C ASP A 417 -13.61 -5.24 4.24
N GLY A 418 -14.94 -5.03 4.19
CA GLY A 418 -15.80 -4.89 5.37
C GLY A 418 -15.72 -3.54 6.09
N VAL A 419 -14.88 -2.60 5.65
CA VAL A 419 -14.74 -1.27 6.29
C VAL A 419 -15.91 -0.37 5.91
N LYS A 420 -16.57 0.26 6.90
CA LYS A 420 -17.60 1.29 6.66
C LYS A 420 -16.94 2.62 6.31
N LEU A 421 -17.15 3.10 5.09
CA LEU A 421 -16.61 4.38 4.61
C LEU A 421 -17.72 5.43 4.52
N ARG A 422 -17.48 6.60 5.12
CA ARG A 422 -18.31 7.80 4.90
C ARG A 422 -17.80 8.53 3.66
N ILE A 423 -18.64 8.66 2.64
CA ILE A 423 -18.29 9.25 1.35
C ILE A 423 -19.17 10.47 1.13
N GLY A 424 -18.54 11.63 1.07
CA GLY A 424 -19.22 12.89 0.74
C GLY A 424 -19.32 13.06 -0.77
N VAL A 425 -20.53 13.31 -1.29
CA VAL A 425 -20.78 13.63 -2.70
C VAL A 425 -21.60 14.90 -2.85
N VAL A 426 -21.36 15.60 -3.95
CA VAL A 426 -22.08 16.84 -4.32
C VAL A 426 -23.06 16.53 -5.43
N HIS A 427 -24.23 17.17 -5.40
CA HIS A 427 -25.21 17.10 -6.47
C HIS A 427 -24.70 17.83 -7.72
N ALA A 428 -24.53 17.11 -8.83
CA ALA A 428 -24.04 17.65 -10.10
C ALA A 428 -24.48 16.76 -11.27
N VAL A 429 -25.19 17.29 -12.25
CA VAL A 429 -25.65 16.54 -13.44
C VAL A 429 -24.50 16.43 -14.46
N PRO A 430 -24.18 15.25 -15.04
CA PRO A 430 -24.75 13.91 -14.87
C PRO A 430 -24.05 13.01 -13.82
N PHE A 431 -23.16 13.58 -13.01
CA PHE A 431 -22.30 12.84 -12.07
C PHE A 431 -23.06 12.24 -10.88
N THR A 432 -23.91 13.03 -10.22
CA THR A 432 -24.76 12.63 -9.08
C THR A 432 -26.10 13.37 -9.18
N MET A 433 -27.17 12.61 -9.31
CA MET A 433 -28.56 13.08 -9.43
C MET A 433 -29.43 12.36 -8.39
N ILE A 434 -30.49 13.02 -7.98
CA ILE A 434 -31.46 12.48 -7.01
C ILE A 434 -32.66 11.97 -7.81
N ASN A 435 -32.98 10.68 -7.65
CA ASN A 435 -34.21 10.10 -8.16
C ASN A 435 -35.10 9.71 -7.00
N THR A 436 -36.35 10.16 -7.01
CA THR A 436 -37.35 9.75 -6.02
C THR A 436 -38.01 8.47 -6.52
N VAL A 437 -37.76 7.37 -5.82
CA VAL A 437 -38.42 6.08 -6.07
C VAL A 437 -39.49 5.89 -5.00
N ILE A 438 -40.64 5.35 -5.39
CA ILE A 438 -41.69 4.99 -4.45
C ILE A 438 -41.42 3.55 -4.04
N ASP A 439 -41.15 3.32 -2.76
CA ASP A 439 -40.94 1.98 -2.20
C ASP A 439 -42.24 1.14 -2.26
N GLU A 440 -42.13 -0.18 -2.07
CA GLU A 440 -43.26 -1.12 -2.01
C GLU A 440 -44.33 -0.75 -0.94
N PHE A 441 -43.96 0.11 0.02
CA PHE A 441 -44.83 0.65 1.07
C PHE A 441 -45.39 2.06 0.78
N GLY A 442 -45.20 2.59 -0.43
CA GLY A 442 -45.71 3.91 -0.83
C GLY A 442 -44.93 5.11 -0.27
N GLN A 443 -43.74 4.89 0.30
CA GLN A 443 -42.87 5.97 0.79
C GLN A 443 -41.87 6.42 -0.28
N ASN A 444 -41.66 7.73 -0.39
CA ASN A 444 -40.68 8.31 -1.31
C ASN A 444 -39.26 8.11 -0.75
N THR A 445 -38.52 7.14 -1.27
CA THR A 445 -37.08 7.00 -1.00
C THR A 445 -36.26 7.77 -2.02
N THR A 446 -35.25 8.49 -1.54
CA THR A 446 -34.33 9.21 -2.42
C THR A 446 -33.16 8.30 -2.77
N LYS A 447 -33.07 7.92 -4.05
CA LYS A 447 -31.97 7.10 -4.57
C LYS A 447 -31.02 7.98 -5.39
N LEU A 448 -29.74 7.95 -5.05
CA LEU A 448 -28.71 8.62 -5.84
C LEU A 448 -28.42 7.81 -7.11
N ILE A 449 -28.50 8.46 -8.27
CA ILE A 449 -28.17 7.89 -9.58
C ILE A 449 -27.14 8.77 -10.29
N GLY A 450 -26.28 8.20 -11.12
CA GLY A 450 -25.29 8.96 -11.88
C GLY A 450 -23.97 8.22 -12.05
N TYR A 451 -23.01 8.88 -12.68
CA TYR A 451 -21.67 8.33 -12.89
C TYR A 451 -20.94 7.98 -11.58
N ILE A 452 -21.01 8.85 -10.56
CA ILE A 452 -20.28 8.66 -9.29
C ILE A 452 -20.89 7.52 -8.45
N PRO A 453 -22.22 7.45 -8.24
CA PRO A 453 -22.83 6.30 -7.57
C PRO A 453 -22.49 4.95 -8.24
N ASP A 454 -22.52 4.89 -9.58
CA ASP A 454 -22.14 3.68 -10.33
C ASP A 454 -20.64 3.34 -10.17
N LEU A 455 -19.77 4.35 -10.13
CA LEU A 455 -18.34 4.16 -9.85
C LEU A 455 -18.11 3.61 -8.44
N ILE A 456 -18.84 4.13 -7.45
CA ILE A 456 -18.79 3.63 -6.07
C ILE A 456 -19.26 2.18 -6.01
N ASP A 457 -20.30 1.79 -6.74
CA ASP A 457 -20.76 0.39 -6.82
C ASP A 457 -19.70 -0.54 -7.45
N LEU A 458 -19.01 -0.10 -8.50
CA LEU A 458 -17.88 -0.85 -9.07
C LEU A 458 -16.73 -1.02 -8.08
N LEU A 459 -16.35 0.06 -7.40
CA LEU A 459 -15.31 0.03 -6.38
C LEU A 459 -15.72 -0.84 -5.18
N GLN A 460 -16.98 -0.78 -4.76
CA GLN A 460 -17.55 -1.63 -3.72
C GLN A 460 -17.47 -3.10 -4.10
N LYS A 461 -17.84 -3.49 -5.32
CA LYS A 461 -17.76 -4.88 -5.78
C LYS A 461 -16.34 -5.43 -5.75
N LYS A 462 -15.36 -4.58 -6.05
CA LYS A 462 -13.95 -4.98 -6.16
C LYS A 462 -13.22 -4.97 -4.82
N MET A 463 -13.45 -3.94 -4.02
CA MET A 463 -12.75 -3.69 -2.76
C MET A 463 -13.55 -4.13 -1.52
N LYS A 464 -14.84 -4.45 -1.68
CA LYS A 464 -15.75 -4.98 -0.66
C LYS A 464 -15.94 -4.10 0.59
N PHE A 465 -15.73 -2.79 0.49
CA PHE A 465 -16.08 -1.87 1.57
C PHE A 465 -17.59 -1.62 1.64
N ILE A 466 -18.06 -1.05 2.75
CA ILE A 466 -19.47 -0.71 2.97
C ILE A 466 -19.61 0.81 2.81
N PRO A 467 -20.18 1.32 1.70
CA PRO A 467 -20.37 2.74 1.50
C PRO A 467 -21.50 3.31 2.37
N ASN A 468 -21.25 4.44 3.02
CA ASN A 468 -22.25 5.35 3.58
C ASN A 468 -22.13 6.68 2.84
N ILE A 469 -23.03 6.91 1.89
CA ILE A 469 -22.98 8.05 0.96
C ILE A 469 -23.81 9.21 1.54
N GLU A 470 -23.17 10.35 1.77
CA GLU A 470 -23.79 11.56 2.31
C GLU A 470 -23.74 12.69 1.27
N LEU A 471 -24.88 13.34 1.03
CA LEU A 471 -24.95 14.49 0.13
C LEU A 471 -24.53 15.77 0.88
N ILE A 472 -23.46 16.42 0.43
CA ILE A 472 -22.94 17.63 1.07
C ILE A 472 -23.58 18.88 0.42
N PRO A 473 -24.24 19.77 1.19
CA PRO A 473 -24.77 21.01 0.67
C PRO A 473 -23.64 22.00 0.33
N LEU A 474 -23.77 22.71 -0.80
CA LEU A 474 -22.77 23.60 -1.42
C LEU A 474 -22.43 24.89 -0.62
N ASN A 475 -22.77 24.98 0.67
CA ASN A 475 -22.65 26.22 1.46
C ASN A 475 -21.35 26.32 2.30
N ARG A 476 -20.30 25.58 1.94
CA ARG A 476 -18.95 25.74 2.51
C ARG A 476 -17.92 25.82 1.39
N THR A 477 -17.25 26.96 1.31
CA THR A 477 -16.23 27.27 0.30
C THR A 477 -14.95 26.46 0.53
N TYR A 478 -14.51 25.78 -0.54
CA TYR A 478 -13.22 25.08 -0.69
C TYR A 478 -12.04 26.06 -0.90
N ALA A 479 -12.06 27.21 -0.23
CA ALA A 479 -11.13 28.32 -0.48
C ALA A 479 -9.81 28.26 0.34
N SER A 480 -9.29 27.06 0.67
CA SER A 480 -8.05 26.94 1.45
C SER A 480 -7.09 25.84 0.99
N LEU A 481 -7.10 25.42 -0.29
CA LEU A 481 -6.21 24.33 -0.71
C LEU A 481 -5.68 24.34 -2.16
N GLY A 482 -5.55 25.49 -2.81
CA GLY A 482 -5.05 25.55 -4.18
C GLY A 482 -4.22 26.78 -4.47
N GLN A 483 -2.98 26.84 -3.97
CA GLN A 483 -2.02 27.86 -4.39
C GLN A 483 -0.65 27.20 -4.62
N LEU A 484 -0.22 27.22 -5.90
CA LEU A 484 1.06 26.81 -6.55
C LEU A 484 0.67 26.06 -7.84
N VAL A 485 0.95 26.45 -9.09
CA VAL A 485 2.02 27.24 -9.73
C VAL A 485 1.52 27.68 -11.11
N GLU A 486 1.93 28.85 -11.59
CA GLU A 486 1.89 29.21 -13.02
C GLU A 486 3.12 30.06 -13.36
N ASP A 487 3.70 29.84 -14.56
CA ASP A 487 4.11 30.86 -15.55
C ASP A 487 5.38 30.49 -16.36
N GLN A 488 5.32 30.62 -17.69
CA GLN A 488 6.35 31.26 -18.56
C GLN A 488 5.89 31.41 -20.05
N ARG A 489 5.34 32.58 -20.38
CA ARG A 489 5.69 33.59 -21.44
C ARG A 489 5.83 33.32 -22.96
N LYS A 490 5.70 34.46 -23.69
CA LYS A 490 5.19 34.78 -25.05
C LYS A 490 6.25 35.41 -26.02
N ASN A 491 6.00 35.29 -27.34
CA ASN A 491 5.88 36.37 -28.38
C ASN A 491 6.96 36.83 -29.43
N ASN A 492 6.40 37.15 -30.63
CA ASN A 492 6.61 38.28 -31.62
C ASN A 492 7.59 38.11 -32.83
N ARG A 493 7.42 38.69 -34.05
CA ARG A 493 7.16 40.10 -34.53
C ARG A 493 6.76 40.18 -36.05
N ILE A 494 5.91 41.09 -36.61
CA ILE A 494 5.90 42.53 -37.09
C ILE A 494 6.66 42.95 -38.41
N LEU A 495 5.97 43.72 -39.30
CA LEU A 495 6.36 44.93 -40.13
C LEU A 495 6.33 44.76 -41.69
N LYS A 496 6.05 45.72 -42.62
CA LYS A 496 5.64 47.16 -42.65
C LYS A 496 5.13 47.55 -44.07
N LYS A 497 4.52 48.75 -44.15
CA LYS A 497 3.77 49.40 -45.26
C LYS A 497 4.62 50.48 -46.00
N LYS A 498 4.38 50.77 -47.29
CA LYS A 498 4.08 52.14 -47.84
C LYS A 498 3.94 52.22 -49.37
N ARG A 499 3.35 53.33 -49.81
CA ARG A 499 2.53 53.62 -51.01
C ARG A 499 3.28 54.57 -51.97
N MET A 500 3.11 54.36 -53.28
CA MET A 500 3.59 55.20 -54.39
C MET A 500 2.40 55.96 -55.00
N ILE A 501 2.34 57.29 -54.86
CA ILE A 501 1.32 58.16 -55.45
C ILE A 501 2.08 59.30 -56.14
N GLY A 502 2.12 59.28 -57.47
CA GLY A 502 2.84 60.27 -58.29
C GLY A 502 2.97 59.87 -59.76
N LEU A 503 2.93 58.57 -60.05
CA LEU A 503 2.92 58.02 -61.41
C LEU A 503 1.51 57.60 -61.90
N CYS A 504 0.48 57.92 -61.11
CA CYS A 504 -0.91 57.48 -61.26
C CYS A 504 -1.79 58.33 -62.18
N ALA A 505 -1.35 59.45 -62.77
CA ALA A 505 -2.30 60.29 -63.53
C ALA A 505 -2.32 60.01 -65.04
N MET A 506 -1.19 59.62 -65.65
CA MET A 506 -1.07 59.52 -67.12
C MET A 506 -1.13 58.09 -67.66
N SER A 507 -0.88 57.09 -66.80
CA SER A 507 -1.07 55.67 -67.10
C SER A 507 -2.53 55.24 -66.93
N VAL A 508 -3.27 55.90 -66.03
CA VAL A 508 -4.67 55.57 -65.69
C VAL A 508 -5.62 55.79 -66.87
N TRP A 509 -5.37 56.78 -67.74
CA TRP A 509 -6.22 56.99 -68.91
C TRP A 509 -6.09 55.86 -69.96
N TYR A 510 -4.88 55.32 -70.13
CA TYR A 510 -4.61 54.24 -71.08
C TYR A 510 -4.99 52.85 -70.52
N THR A 511 -4.86 52.65 -69.22
CA THR A 511 -5.31 51.41 -68.55
C THR A 511 -6.82 51.35 -68.36
N PHE A 512 -7.50 52.48 -68.13
CA PHE A 512 -8.96 52.51 -68.02
C PHE A 512 -9.64 52.00 -69.30
N GLY A 513 -9.13 52.39 -70.48
CA GLY A 513 -9.62 51.85 -71.75
C GLY A 513 -9.43 50.33 -71.93
N ASN A 514 -8.38 49.75 -71.35
CA ASN A 514 -8.17 48.30 -71.41
C ASN A 514 -8.93 47.51 -70.32
N LEU A 515 -9.28 48.15 -69.19
CA LEU A 515 -9.97 47.52 -68.06
C LEU A 515 -11.47 47.25 -68.35
N VAL A 516 -12.12 48.12 -69.11
CA VAL A 516 -13.57 48.02 -69.41
C VAL A 516 -13.85 47.05 -70.58
N GLY A 517 -12.84 46.35 -71.10
CA GLY A 517 -12.97 45.37 -72.18
C GLY A 517 -13.20 45.97 -73.59
N TYR A 518 -13.34 47.29 -73.69
CA TYR A 518 -13.46 48.02 -74.95
C TYR A 518 -12.09 48.54 -75.40
N GLY A 519 -11.40 47.78 -76.24
CA GLY A 519 -10.13 48.22 -76.83
C GLY A 519 -10.25 49.61 -77.46
N ALA A 520 -9.40 50.56 -77.06
CA ALA A 520 -9.33 51.89 -77.67
C ALA A 520 -8.85 51.75 -79.13
N GLY A 521 -9.81 51.60 -80.05
CA GLY A 521 -9.56 51.36 -81.46
C GLY A 521 -9.02 52.59 -82.17
N ARG A 522 -7.71 52.88 -82.03
CA ARG A 522 -6.88 53.54 -83.07
C ARG A 522 -5.37 53.69 -82.80
N LEU A 523 -4.81 53.20 -81.68
CA LEU A 523 -3.35 53.28 -81.42
C LEU A 523 -2.76 51.90 -81.09
N HIS A 524 -2.23 51.23 -82.10
CA HIS A 524 -1.42 50.02 -81.93
C HIS A 524 0.06 50.38 -81.85
N PRO A 525 0.80 49.95 -80.81
CA PRO A 525 2.24 50.17 -80.75
C PRO A 525 2.93 49.39 -81.89
N LYS A 526 3.66 50.12 -82.74
CA LYS A 526 4.36 49.56 -83.91
C LYS A 526 5.72 48.94 -83.57
N THR A 527 6.20 49.09 -82.33
CA THR A 527 7.49 48.52 -81.88
C THR A 527 7.30 47.17 -81.17
N PRO A 528 8.24 46.22 -81.32
CA PRO A 528 8.17 44.91 -80.64
C PRO A 528 8.15 45.04 -79.10
N ALA A 529 8.85 46.04 -78.54
CA ALA A 529 8.81 46.35 -77.11
C ALA A 529 7.42 46.83 -76.64
N GLY A 530 6.70 47.61 -77.45
CA GLY A 530 5.36 48.07 -77.12
C GLY A 530 4.30 46.97 -77.18
N ARG A 531 4.47 45.98 -78.07
CA ARG A 531 3.59 44.80 -78.13
C ARG A 531 3.74 43.90 -76.90
N LEU A 532 4.97 43.71 -76.42
CA LEU A 532 5.25 42.99 -75.18
C LEU A 532 4.61 43.70 -73.97
N LEU A 533 4.70 45.03 -73.93
CA LEU A 533 4.11 45.85 -72.86
C LEU A 533 2.58 45.77 -72.84
N THR A 534 1.92 45.81 -74.01
CA THR A 534 0.46 45.67 -74.11
C THR A 534 -0.01 44.27 -73.74
N ALA A 535 0.75 43.22 -74.08
CA ALA A 535 0.45 41.85 -73.65
C ALA A 535 0.55 41.71 -72.12
N GLY A 536 1.59 42.31 -71.51
CA GLY A 536 1.72 42.37 -70.05
C GLY A 536 0.58 43.13 -69.36
N LEU A 537 0.09 44.22 -69.96
CA LEU A 537 -1.06 44.97 -69.45
C LEU A 537 -2.38 44.20 -69.56
N TYR A 538 -2.56 43.40 -70.62
CA TYR A 538 -3.75 42.56 -70.77
C TYR A 538 -3.80 41.46 -69.72
N ILE A 539 -2.66 40.82 -69.43
CA ILE A 539 -2.51 39.86 -68.34
C ILE A 539 -2.77 40.54 -66.98
N LEU A 540 -2.26 41.75 -66.77
CA LEU A 540 -2.50 42.52 -65.55
C LEU A 540 -4.00 42.83 -65.35
N CYS A 541 -4.72 43.21 -66.40
CA CYS A 541 -6.16 43.49 -66.33
C CYS A 541 -6.97 42.24 -66.00
N LEU A 542 -6.64 41.08 -66.60
CA LEU A 542 -7.25 39.80 -66.23
C LEU A 542 -7.04 39.47 -64.75
N VAL A 543 -5.83 39.70 -64.23
CA VAL A 543 -5.52 39.52 -62.80
C VAL A 543 -6.30 40.50 -61.92
N LEU A 544 -6.52 41.75 -62.35
CA LEU A 544 -7.30 42.73 -61.60
C LEU A 544 -8.79 42.37 -61.51
N VAL A 545 -9.40 41.92 -62.61
CA VAL A 545 -10.80 41.46 -62.60
C VAL A 545 -10.93 40.21 -61.72
N ALA A 546 -10.01 39.26 -61.84
CA ALA A 546 -9.96 38.09 -60.96
C ALA A 546 -9.73 38.47 -59.48
N SER A 547 -8.97 39.53 -59.20
CA SER A 547 -8.75 40.03 -57.83
C SER A 547 -9.98 40.75 -57.29
N TYR A 548 -10.76 41.43 -58.14
CA TYR A 548 -12.03 42.05 -57.74
C TYR A 548 -13.09 40.99 -57.43
N THR A 549 -13.21 39.96 -58.27
CA THR A 549 -14.11 38.83 -57.98
C THR A 549 -13.66 38.06 -56.74
N ALA A 550 -12.35 37.91 -56.51
CA ALA A 550 -11.80 37.36 -55.28
C ALA A 550 -12.08 38.24 -54.05
N ASN A 551 -12.01 39.57 -54.16
CA ASN A 551 -12.35 40.48 -53.06
C ASN A 551 -13.85 40.50 -52.75
N LEU A 552 -14.71 40.45 -53.76
CA LEU A 552 -16.16 40.33 -53.55
C LEU A 552 -16.51 38.99 -52.89
N ALA A 553 -15.89 37.90 -53.34
CA ALA A 553 -16.01 36.59 -52.69
C ALA A 553 -15.46 36.61 -51.26
N SER A 554 -14.35 37.32 -51.03
CA SER A 554 -13.78 37.55 -49.69
C SER A 554 -14.75 38.32 -48.79
N ASP A 555 -15.42 39.36 -49.29
CA ASP A 555 -16.37 40.14 -48.48
C ASP A 555 -17.64 39.35 -48.15
N LEU A 556 -18.15 38.56 -49.11
CA LEU A 556 -19.28 37.64 -48.90
C LEU A 556 -18.95 36.48 -47.94
N THR A 557 -17.68 36.07 -47.87
CA THR A 557 -17.23 35.08 -46.88
C THR A 557 -16.94 35.70 -45.51
N ILE A 558 -16.45 36.94 -45.45
CA ILE A 558 -16.21 37.69 -44.21
C ILE A 558 -17.53 38.04 -43.51
N SER A 559 -18.60 38.36 -44.26
CA SER A 559 -19.92 38.64 -43.67
C SER A 559 -20.56 37.43 -43.00
N LYS A 560 -20.34 36.21 -43.54
CA LYS A 560 -20.73 34.95 -42.89
C LYS A 560 -19.87 34.59 -41.66
N SER A 561 -18.65 35.12 -41.54
CA SER A 561 -17.69 34.76 -40.49
C SER A 561 -17.73 35.69 -39.26
N LYS A 562 -18.09 36.96 -39.40
CA LYS A 562 -18.01 37.96 -38.30
C LYS A 562 -18.83 37.60 -37.04
N ASN A 563 -19.91 36.83 -37.19
CA ASN A 563 -20.85 36.55 -36.10
C ASN A 563 -20.69 35.16 -35.47
N ILE A 564 -19.75 34.33 -35.95
CA ILE A 564 -19.52 33.00 -35.36
C ILE A 564 -18.43 33.13 -34.30
N ILE A 565 -18.74 32.70 -33.08
CA ILE A 565 -17.77 32.58 -31.98
C ILE A 565 -16.96 31.30 -32.26
N SER A 566 -15.64 31.39 -32.36
CA SER A 566 -14.80 30.22 -32.66
C SER A 566 -14.17 29.60 -31.42
N GLY A 567 -13.99 30.35 -30.34
CA GLY A 567 -13.40 29.83 -29.10
C GLY A 567 -13.02 30.92 -28.09
N ILE A 568 -12.19 30.55 -27.12
CA ILE A 568 -11.81 31.40 -25.97
C ILE A 568 -11.04 32.67 -26.38
N ASP A 569 -10.34 32.65 -27.51
CA ASP A 569 -9.58 33.81 -28.02
C ASP A 569 -10.49 34.98 -28.43
N ASP A 570 -11.73 34.70 -28.85
CA ASP A 570 -12.74 35.73 -29.15
C ASP A 570 -13.17 36.47 -27.88
N ILE A 571 -13.20 35.78 -26.74
CA ILE A 571 -13.47 36.36 -25.42
C ILE A 571 -12.27 37.20 -24.97
N LYS A 572 -11.04 36.67 -25.10
CA LYS A 572 -9.80 37.36 -24.71
C LYS A 572 -9.52 38.61 -25.57
N SER A 573 -9.92 38.59 -26.84
CA SER A 573 -9.75 39.71 -27.78
C SER A 573 -10.84 40.80 -27.64
N GLY A 574 -11.86 40.58 -26.81
CA GLY A 574 -12.92 41.56 -26.56
C GLY A 574 -13.97 41.64 -27.68
N LYS A 575 -14.12 40.60 -28.50
CA LYS A 575 -15.14 40.52 -29.56
C LYS A 575 -16.56 40.52 -28.99
N ILE A 576 -16.72 40.06 -27.74
CA ILE A 576 -17.99 40.00 -27.01
C ILE A 576 -17.94 41.01 -25.86
N SER A 577 -19.03 41.78 -25.69
CA SER A 577 -19.17 42.68 -24.55
C SER A 577 -19.14 41.91 -23.25
N SER A 578 -18.33 42.35 -22.29
CA SER A 578 -18.12 41.62 -21.03
C SER A 578 -19.42 41.39 -20.26
N ASN A 579 -20.43 42.28 -20.39
CA ASN A 579 -21.77 42.12 -19.79
C ASN A 579 -22.61 40.99 -20.41
N ARG A 580 -22.22 40.44 -21.56
CA ARG A 580 -22.93 39.32 -22.22
C ARG A 580 -22.23 37.98 -22.00
N ILE A 581 -21.21 37.94 -21.14
CA ILE A 581 -20.51 36.73 -20.71
C ILE A 581 -21.10 36.30 -19.37
N GLY A 582 -21.73 35.13 -19.33
CA GLY A 582 -22.30 34.56 -18.09
C GLY A 582 -21.29 33.70 -17.34
N ILE A 583 -21.11 33.96 -16.04
CA ILE A 583 -20.22 33.14 -15.18
C ILE A 583 -20.87 32.92 -13.82
N ARG A 584 -20.75 31.68 -13.32
CA ARG A 584 -21.25 31.29 -12.02
C ARG A 584 -20.29 31.68 -10.90
N VAL A 585 -20.79 32.48 -9.96
CA VAL A 585 -20.01 33.00 -8.83
C VAL A 585 -19.68 31.87 -7.84
N GLY A 586 -18.46 31.86 -7.29
CA GLY A 586 -17.97 30.91 -6.29
C GLY A 586 -17.50 29.58 -6.87
N THR A 587 -17.17 29.53 -8.17
CA THR A 587 -16.74 28.29 -8.85
C THR A 587 -15.35 28.43 -9.47
N ALA A 588 -14.71 27.31 -9.80
CA ALA A 588 -13.41 27.29 -10.50
C ALA A 588 -13.44 28.07 -11.83
N MET A 589 -14.62 28.20 -12.47
CA MET A 589 -14.80 28.98 -13.70
C MET A 589 -14.66 30.49 -13.47
N GLU A 590 -15.13 31.00 -12.32
CA GLU A 590 -14.90 32.39 -11.94
C GLU A 590 -13.42 32.64 -11.67
N GLU A 591 -12.77 31.72 -10.94
CA GLU A 591 -11.34 31.82 -10.65
C GLU A 591 -10.49 31.85 -11.93
N TYR A 592 -10.77 30.95 -12.88
CA TYR A 592 -10.13 30.95 -14.19
C TYR A 592 -10.34 32.28 -14.93
N TYR A 593 -11.59 32.76 -15.01
CA TYR A 593 -11.88 34.00 -15.73
C TYR A 593 -11.19 35.21 -15.11
N LEU A 594 -11.19 35.31 -13.78
CA LEU A 594 -10.50 36.36 -13.05
C LEU A 594 -8.99 36.28 -13.26
N ARG A 595 -8.41 35.08 -13.29
CA ARG A 595 -6.97 34.87 -13.48
C ARG A 595 -6.51 35.17 -14.92
N GLU A 596 -7.22 34.63 -15.91
CA GLU A 596 -6.73 34.55 -17.30
C GLU A 596 -7.33 35.59 -18.26
N ILE A 597 -8.49 36.15 -17.94
CA ILE A 597 -9.26 36.98 -18.89
C ILE A 597 -9.40 38.41 -18.37
N SER A 598 -9.82 38.59 -17.13
CA SER A 598 -10.16 39.92 -16.61
C SER A 598 -9.12 40.53 -15.65
N ASN A 599 -8.00 39.84 -15.41
CA ASN A 599 -6.94 40.29 -14.50
C ASN A 599 -7.48 40.75 -13.13
N GLY A 600 -8.40 39.98 -12.56
CA GLY A 600 -9.03 40.23 -11.26
C GLY A 600 -10.27 41.13 -11.29
N ASN A 601 -10.70 41.65 -12.45
CA ASN A 601 -11.89 42.50 -12.53
C ASN A 601 -13.18 41.70 -12.75
N ARG A 602 -14.25 42.01 -12.02
CA ARG A 602 -15.57 41.34 -12.17
C ARG A 602 -16.43 42.04 -13.23
N ASN A 603 -16.05 41.92 -14.49
CA ASN A 603 -16.72 42.56 -15.62
C ASN A 603 -17.71 41.65 -16.38
N TYR A 604 -18.20 40.57 -15.75
CA TYR A 604 -19.10 39.57 -16.36
C TYR A 604 -20.51 39.63 -15.77
N HIS A 605 -21.47 38.95 -16.40
CA HIS A 605 -22.83 38.77 -15.89
C HIS A 605 -22.88 37.68 -14.80
N PRO A 606 -23.11 38.02 -13.51
CA PRO A 606 -23.01 37.06 -12.42
C PRO A 606 -24.24 36.16 -12.33
N LEU A 607 -24.02 34.84 -12.27
CA LEU A 607 -25.07 33.83 -12.18
C LEU A 607 -24.93 33.02 -10.88
N LYS A 608 -26.07 32.62 -10.27
CA LYS A 608 -26.09 31.93 -8.97
C LYS A 608 -26.29 30.43 -9.11
N SER A 609 -27.29 30.03 -9.89
CA SER A 609 -27.62 28.62 -10.16
C SER A 609 -27.12 28.17 -11.53
N GLN A 610 -26.99 26.85 -11.71
CA GLN A 610 -26.70 26.26 -13.02
C GLN A 610 -27.89 26.41 -13.99
N GLN A 611 -29.12 26.39 -13.47
CA GLN A 611 -30.33 26.60 -14.26
C GLN A 611 -30.40 28.02 -14.83
N ASP A 612 -30.08 29.03 -14.00
CA ASP A 612 -30.04 30.44 -14.42
C ASP A 612 -29.15 30.67 -15.65
N ILE A 613 -28.09 29.87 -15.80
CA ILE A 613 -27.17 29.95 -16.94
C ILE A 613 -27.87 29.53 -18.24
N TYR A 614 -28.54 28.39 -18.23
CA TYR A 614 -29.25 27.89 -19.41
C TYR A 614 -30.43 28.78 -19.77
N ASP A 615 -31.17 29.27 -18.76
CA ASP A 615 -32.29 30.19 -18.99
C ASP A 615 -31.80 31.53 -19.58
N SER A 616 -30.66 32.04 -19.12
CA SER A 616 -30.08 33.27 -19.65
C SER A 616 -29.55 33.12 -21.08
N LEU A 617 -29.04 31.94 -21.44
CA LEU A 617 -28.61 31.61 -22.81
C LEU A 617 -29.81 31.49 -23.76
N LEU A 618 -30.87 30.78 -23.34
CA LEU A 618 -32.06 30.58 -24.17
C LEU A 618 -32.85 31.88 -24.39
N ASN A 619 -32.84 32.79 -23.40
CA ASN A 619 -33.50 34.10 -23.48
C ASN A 619 -32.64 35.20 -24.12
N ASN A 620 -31.48 34.88 -24.71
CA ASN A 620 -30.54 35.81 -25.35
C ASN A 620 -30.00 36.95 -24.43
N ILE A 621 -30.05 36.75 -23.11
CA ILE A 621 -29.50 37.71 -22.13
C ILE A 621 -27.96 37.69 -22.19
N ILE A 622 -27.39 36.48 -22.28
CA ILE A 622 -25.95 36.24 -22.45
C ILE A 622 -25.70 35.52 -23.77
N ASP A 623 -24.57 35.80 -24.39
CA ASP A 623 -24.16 35.17 -25.66
C ASP A 623 -23.31 33.92 -25.43
N VAL A 624 -22.56 33.86 -24.32
CA VAL A 624 -21.64 32.76 -24.01
C VAL A 624 -21.51 32.55 -22.51
N SER A 625 -21.29 31.30 -22.11
CA SER A 625 -20.94 30.90 -20.74
C SER A 625 -19.84 29.84 -20.77
N ILE A 626 -18.96 29.86 -19.77
CA ILE A 626 -17.85 28.90 -19.63
C ILE A 626 -18.29 27.74 -18.73
N HIS A 627 -18.05 26.51 -19.17
CA HIS A 627 -18.47 25.29 -18.48
C HIS A 627 -17.46 24.15 -18.63
N ASP A 628 -17.54 23.18 -17.71
CA ASP A 628 -16.86 21.89 -17.84
C ASP A 628 -17.38 21.11 -19.05
N ALA A 629 -16.46 20.72 -19.94
CA ALA A 629 -16.80 20.06 -21.20
C ALA A 629 -17.70 18.83 -21.01
N GLY A 630 -17.40 17.95 -20.03
CA GLY A 630 -18.18 16.73 -19.82
C GLY A 630 -19.62 16.99 -19.33
N ALA A 631 -19.82 17.97 -18.45
CA ALA A 631 -21.15 18.34 -17.98
C ALA A 631 -21.96 19.06 -19.07
N ALA A 632 -21.30 19.97 -19.81
CA ALA A 632 -21.91 20.71 -20.90
C ALA A 632 -22.31 19.78 -22.06
N GLU A 633 -21.43 18.85 -22.47
CA GLU A 633 -21.70 17.88 -23.53
C GLU A 633 -22.95 17.04 -23.22
N TYR A 634 -23.06 16.54 -21.98
CA TYR A 634 -24.24 15.79 -21.56
C TYR A 634 -25.52 16.62 -21.64
N VAL A 635 -25.48 17.84 -21.10
CA VAL A 635 -26.68 18.70 -20.98
C VAL A 635 -27.15 19.18 -22.35
N ILE A 636 -26.23 19.56 -23.24
CA ILE A 636 -26.55 20.02 -24.60
C ILE A 636 -27.12 18.85 -25.44
N ASN A 637 -26.52 17.66 -25.36
CA ASN A 637 -26.94 16.51 -26.16
C ASN A 637 -28.24 15.84 -25.67
N ASN A 638 -28.65 16.05 -24.42
CA ASN A 638 -29.78 15.35 -23.81
C ASN A 638 -30.92 16.24 -23.31
N ILE A 639 -30.65 17.48 -22.93
CA ILE A 639 -31.64 18.36 -22.27
C ILE A 639 -31.93 19.59 -23.14
N TYR A 640 -30.92 20.30 -23.62
CA TYR A 640 -31.09 21.56 -24.35
C TYR A 640 -30.49 21.48 -25.77
N CYS A 641 -31.26 20.92 -26.71
CA CYS A 641 -30.83 20.73 -28.10
C CYS A 641 -30.61 22.04 -28.90
N ASN A 642 -31.08 23.18 -28.39
CA ASN A 642 -30.94 24.49 -29.05
C ASN A 642 -29.58 25.15 -28.78
N LEU A 643 -28.82 24.62 -27.83
CA LEU A 643 -27.49 25.13 -27.50
C LEU A 643 -26.43 24.34 -28.27
N THR A 644 -25.28 24.96 -28.51
CA THR A 644 -24.14 24.30 -29.15
C THR A 644 -22.89 24.51 -28.32
N LEU A 645 -22.02 23.48 -28.29
CA LEU A 645 -20.71 23.59 -27.67
C LEU A 645 -19.76 24.26 -28.67
N VAL A 646 -19.05 25.32 -28.24
CA VAL A 646 -18.20 26.13 -29.11
C VAL A 646 -16.77 26.13 -28.61
N GLY A 647 -15.82 25.90 -29.53
CA GLY A 647 -14.38 25.94 -29.28
C GLY A 647 -13.79 24.61 -28.78
N GLU A 648 -12.46 24.56 -28.73
CA GLU A 648 -11.70 23.46 -28.14
C GLU A 648 -11.49 23.67 -26.64
N GLY A 649 -11.28 22.57 -25.90
CA GLY A 649 -10.95 22.63 -24.47
C GLY A 649 -9.63 23.37 -24.24
N PHE A 650 -9.70 24.50 -23.54
CA PHE A 650 -8.58 25.44 -23.37
C PHE A 650 -7.89 25.35 -21.99
N ASP A 651 -8.52 24.76 -20.99
CA ASP A 651 -7.93 24.50 -19.67
C ASP A 651 -8.09 23.00 -19.33
N LYS A 652 -6.97 22.30 -19.19
CA LYS A 652 -6.96 20.85 -18.93
C LYS A 652 -6.94 20.60 -17.43
N SER A 653 -8.11 20.51 -16.83
CA SER A 653 -8.31 20.06 -15.46
C SER A 653 -8.63 18.55 -15.40
N VAL A 654 -8.34 17.91 -14.26
CA VAL A 654 -8.56 16.47 -14.04
C VAL A 654 -9.40 16.28 -12.78
N PHE A 655 -10.43 15.43 -12.88
CA PHE A 655 -11.19 14.99 -11.70
C PHE A 655 -10.40 13.98 -10.87
N GLY A 656 -10.37 14.18 -9.55
CA GLY A 656 -9.69 13.29 -8.61
C GLY A 656 -10.56 12.95 -7.40
N ILE A 657 -10.25 11.83 -6.73
CA ILE A 657 -10.86 11.46 -5.45
C ILE A 657 -9.98 12.03 -4.34
N ILE A 658 -10.59 12.81 -3.45
CA ILE A 658 -9.87 13.41 -2.32
C ILE A 658 -9.91 12.43 -1.15
N THR A 659 -8.74 12.11 -0.59
CA THR A 659 -8.61 11.26 0.59
C THR A 659 -7.85 12.01 1.70
N PRO A 660 -8.02 11.61 2.97
CA PRO A 660 -7.22 12.18 4.06
C PRO A 660 -5.72 12.01 3.80
N LYS A 661 -4.91 12.96 4.29
CA LYS A 661 -3.45 12.83 4.23
C LYS A 661 -3.01 11.54 4.94
N GLN A 662 -2.13 10.76 4.31
CA GLN A 662 -1.65 9.46 4.82
C GLN A 662 -2.76 8.42 5.07
N TRP A 663 -3.80 8.43 4.26
CA TRP A 663 -4.85 7.41 4.36
C TRP A 663 -4.30 6.01 4.07
N LEU A 664 -4.52 5.08 5.00
CA LEU A 664 -3.99 3.70 4.97
C LEU A 664 -4.31 2.94 3.68
N TYR A 665 -5.45 3.24 3.05
CA TYR A 665 -5.97 2.53 1.89
C TYR A 665 -5.73 3.27 0.57
N GLY A 666 -4.95 4.35 0.56
CA GLY A 666 -4.72 5.18 -0.63
C GLY A 666 -4.12 4.39 -1.79
N GLN A 667 -3.04 3.64 -1.52
CA GLN A 667 -2.38 2.82 -2.54
C GLN A 667 -3.31 1.74 -3.10
N ASP A 668 -4.06 1.06 -2.23
CA ASP A 668 -5.05 0.05 -2.63
C ASP A 668 -6.14 0.65 -3.53
N LEU A 669 -6.63 1.86 -3.21
CA LEU A 669 -7.60 2.57 -4.04
C LEU A 669 -7.01 2.88 -5.43
N ASP A 670 -5.78 3.41 -5.49
CA ASP A 670 -5.12 3.77 -6.75
C ASP A 670 -4.94 2.55 -7.67
N VAL A 671 -4.47 1.42 -7.12
CA VAL A 671 -4.31 0.15 -7.87
C VAL A 671 -5.66 -0.35 -8.40
N ASN A 672 -6.73 -0.21 -7.62
CA ASN A 672 -8.07 -0.63 -8.04
C ASN A 672 -8.66 0.27 -9.12
N ILE A 673 -8.40 1.58 -9.07
CA ILE A 673 -8.81 2.53 -10.12
C ILE A 673 -8.03 2.27 -11.41
N LEU A 674 -6.71 2.05 -11.33
CA LEU A 674 -5.88 1.71 -12.49
C LEU A 674 -6.39 0.45 -13.18
N SER A 675 -6.65 -0.60 -12.40
CA SER A 675 -7.16 -1.84 -12.97
C SER A 675 -8.60 -1.70 -13.52
N LEU A 676 -9.44 -0.79 -13.01
CA LEU A 676 -10.75 -0.48 -13.64
C LEU A 676 -10.59 0.25 -14.99
N ARG A 677 -9.50 0.99 -15.16
CA ARG A 677 -9.14 1.63 -16.43
C ARG A 677 -8.63 0.60 -17.43
N GLU A 678 -7.74 -0.31 -17.00
CA GLU A 678 -7.20 -1.39 -17.83
C GLU A 678 -8.27 -2.36 -18.31
N THR A 679 -9.28 -2.67 -17.48
CA THR A 679 -10.40 -3.53 -17.87
C THR A 679 -11.41 -2.82 -18.79
N GLY A 680 -11.24 -1.53 -19.09
CA GLY A 680 -12.18 -0.71 -19.86
C GLY A 680 -13.52 -0.45 -19.14
N SER A 681 -13.62 -0.77 -17.85
CA SER A 681 -14.87 -0.59 -17.08
C SER A 681 -15.21 0.89 -16.89
N LEU A 682 -14.18 1.74 -16.71
CA LEU A 682 -14.37 3.20 -16.67
C LEU A 682 -14.87 3.76 -18.01
N ASP A 683 -14.37 3.24 -19.12
CA ASP A 683 -14.82 3.64 -20.45
C ASP A 683 -16.28 3.22 -20.69
N ASN A 684 -16.67 2.03 -20.23
CA ASN A 684 -18.07 1.58 -20.29
C ASN A 684 -19.00 2.51 -19.48
N LEU A 685 -18.60 2.91 -18.28
CA LEU A 685 -19.35 3.90 -17.49
C LEU A 685 -19.43 5.25 -18.20
N ARG A 686 -18.34 5.70 -18.82
CA ARG A 686 -18.33 6.95 -19.58
C ARG A 686 -19.30 6.89 -20.75
N ARG A 687 -19.30 5.81 -21.52
CA ARG A 687 -20.23 5.62 -22.64
C ARG A 687 -21.69 5.62 -22.19
N LYS A 688 -21.98 4.91 -21.08
CA LYS A 688 -23.32 4.83 -20.49
C LYS A 688 -23.90 6.21 -20.15
N TRP A 689 -23.10 7.09 -19.54
CA TRP A 689 -23.61 8.36 -19.03
C TRP A 689 -23.42 9.55 -19.98
N PHE A 690 -22.36 9.59 -20.80
CA PHE A 690 -22.02 10.79 -21.60
C PHE A 690 -22.30 10.66 -23.10
N GLN A 691 -22.37 9.45 -23.66
CA GLN A 691 -22.51 9.26 -25.12
C GLN A 691 -23.95 8.98 -25.60
N ILE A 692 -24.93 8.99 -24.70
CA ILE A 692 -26.34 8.94 -25.11
C ILE A 692 -26.68 10.31 -25.71
N LYS A 693 -27.11 10.31 -26.98
CA LYS A 693 -27.57 11.51 -27.69
C LYS A 693 -29.08 11.40 -27.93
N LYS A 694 -29.87 12.26 -27.29
CA LYS A 694 -31.33 12.33 -27.52
C LYS A 694 -31.71 13.33 -28.62
N CYS A 695 -30.88 14.33 -28.88
CA CYS A 695 -31.11 15.33 -29.92
C CYS A 695 -30.74 14.79 -31.32
N SER A 696 -31.61 14.97 -32.33
CA SER A 696 -31.32 14.65 -33.74
C SER A 696 -30.62 15.81 -34.46
N ASP A 697 -29.59 15.52 -35.25
CA ASP A 697 -28.89 16.53 -36.05
C ASP A 697 -29.72 16.90 -37.30
N SER A 698 -30.61 17.87 -37.19
CA SER A 698 -31.22 18.50 -38.36
C SER A 698 -30.21 19.46 -39.01
N SER A 699 -29.37 18.93 -39.89
CA SER A 699 -28.55 19.75 -40.78
C SER A 699 -29.46 20.55 -41.72
N SER A 700 -29.62 21.85 -41.47
CA SER A 700 -30.26 22.78 -42.39
C SER A 700 -29.38 22.93 -43.62
N ILE A 701 -29.83 22.33 -44.73
CA ILE A 701 -29.27 22.55 -46.06
C ILE A 701 -29.34 24.06 -46.36
N SER A 702 -28.19 24.62 -46.72
CA SER A 702 -27.94 26.00 -47.12
C SER A 702 -29.07 26.63 -47.95
N THR A 703 -29.63 27.74 -47.49
CA THR A 703 -30.53 28.58 -48.29
C THR A 703 -29.77 29.26 -49.41
N ALA A 704 -30.34 29.17 -50.62
CA ALA A 704 -29.89 29.86 -51.82
C ALA A 704 -29.86 31.39 -51.61
N ILE A 705 -28.96 32.07 -52.32
CA ILE A 705 -28.81 33.54 -52.26
C ILE A 705 -30.14 34.20 -52.68
N ASP A 706 -30.66 35.08 -51.81
CA ASP A 706 -31.96 35.72 -52.00
C ASP A 706 -31.95 36.78 -53.12
N ILE A 707 -33.08 36.92 -53.81
CA ILE A 707 -33.26 37.76 -55.02
C ILE A 707 -32.98 39.26 -54.74
N GLU A 708 -33.08 39.70 -53.49
CA GLU A 708 -32.80 41.08 -53.08
C GLU A 708 -31.34 41.51 -53.32
N ALA A 709 -30.38 40.58 -53.28
CA ALA A 709 -28.97 40.89 -53.49
C ALA A 709 -28.61 41.25 -54.95
N LEU A 710 -29.53 41.02 -55.91
CA LEU A 710 -29.31 41.26 -57.35
C LEU A 710 -30.05 42.49 -57.89
N ILE A 711 -30.93 43.12 -57.11
CA ILE A 711 -31.77 44.25 -57.53
C ILE A 711 -30.94 45.46 -57.98
N GLU A 712 -29.84 45.76 -57.28
CA GLU A 712 -28.97 46.91 -57.60
C GLU A 712 -28.30 46.77 -58.99
N LEU A 713 -27.98 45.54 -59.39
CA LEU A 713 -27.38 45.26 -60.70
C LEU A 713 -28.38 45.45 -61.84
N PHE A 714 -29.65 45.10 -61.63
CA PHE A 714 -30.73 45.30 -62.59
C PHE A 714 -31.10 46.79 -62.75
N ILE A 715 -31.06 47.57 -61.66
CA ILE A 715 -31.28 49.03 -61.72
C ILE A 715 -30.16 49.69 -62.55
N LEU A 716 -28.91 49.30 -62.32
CA LEU A 716 -27.77 49.84 -63.08
C LEU A 716 -27.90 49.53 -64.59
N PHE A 717 -28.30 48.30 -64.94
CA PHE A 717 -28.55 47.91 -66.33
C PHE A 717 -29.70 48.72 -66.96
N GLY A 718 -30.78 48.96 -66.20
CA GLY A 718 -31.90 49.79 -66.64
C GLY A 718 -31.49 51.23 -66.97
N VAL A 719 -30.65 51.85 -66.14
CA VAL A 719 -30.15 53.23 -66.35
C VAL A 719 -29.29 53.32 -67.62
N PHE A 720 -28.44 52.33 -67.89
CA PHE A 720 -27.63 52.30 -69.11
C PHE A 720 -28.48 52.11 -70.39
N CYS A 721 -29.53 51.29 -70.33
CA CYS A 721 -30.46 51.14 -71.45
C CYS A 721 -31.18 52.46 -71.77
N ILE A 722 -31.65 53.19 -70.75
CA ILE A 722 -32.32 54.49 -70.92
C ILE A 722 -31.36 55.54 -71.51
N LEU A 723 -30.13 55.62 -71.02
CA LEU A 723 -29.10 56.51 -71.58
C LEU A 723 -28.77 56.18 -73.05
N SER A 724 -28.75 54.89 -73.42
CA SER A 724 -28.53 54.48 -74.81
C SER A 724 -29.68 54.87 -75.74
N LEU A 725 -30.93 54.82 -75.24
CA LEU A 725 -32.12 55.23 -75.98
C LEU A 725 -32.15 56.75 -76.20
N PHE A 726 -31.78 57.54 -75.19
CA PHE A 726 -31.64 58.99 -75.35
C PHE A 726 -30.56 59.38 -76.36
N LEU A 727 -29.43 58.67 -76.36
CA LEU A 727 -28.38 58.87 -77.36
C LEU A 727 -28.85 58.50 -78.78
N PHE A 728 -29.62 57.42 -78.91
CA PHE A 728 -30.19 56.99 -80.19
C PHE A 728 -31.19 58.00 -80.76
N GLU A 729 -32.08 58.57 -79.94
CA GLU A 729 -32.99 59.64 -80.38
C GLU A 729 -32.25 60.92 -80.79
N SER A 730 -31.17 61.29 -80.07
CA SER A 730 -30.35 62.46 -80.43
C SER A 730 -29.61 62.27 -81.77
N LEU A 731 -29.25 61.03 -82.12
CA LEU A 731 -28.62 60.68 -83.38
C LEU A 731 -29.63 60.64 -84.53
N LEU A 732 -30.84 60.12 -84.29
CA LEU A 732 -31.92 60.09 -85.29
C LEU A 732 -32.37 61.51 -85.68
N THR A 733 -32.50 62.41 -84.70
CA THR A 733 -32.80 63.83 -84.96
C THR A 733 -31.68 64.54 -85.73
N CYS A 734 -30.42 64.21 -85.46
CA CYS A 734 -29.27 64.73 -86.22
C CYS A 734 -29.27 64.25 -87.70
N VAL A 735 -29.67 62.99 -87.96
CA VAL A 735 -29.73 62.43 -89.33
C VAL A 735 -30.91 62.98 -90.12
N VAL A 736 -32.06 63.23 -89.49
CA VAL A 736 -33.23 63.86 -90.15
C VAL A 736 -32.94 65.32 -90.52
N GLN A 737 -32.16 66.05 -89.71
CA GLN A 737 -31.74 67.42 -90.03
C GLN A 737 -30.71 67.49 -91.17
N SER A 738 -29.93 66.42 -91.41
CA SER A 738 -29.00 66.32 -92.53
C SER A 738 -29.67 66.04 -93.89
N ASN A 739 -30.91 65.52 -93.91
CA ASN A 739 -31.63 65.19 -95.16
C ASN A 739 -32.54 66.33 -95.67
N TYR A 740 -32.62 67.46 -94.97
CA TYR A 740 -33.36 68.66 -95.41
C TYR A 740 -32.46 69.73 -96.08
N VAL A 741 -31.16 69.46 -96.22
CA VAL A 741 -30.21 70.30 -96.99
C VAL A 741 -29.63 69.47 -98.12
N LYS A 742 -30.44 69.23 -99.16
CA LYS A 742 -30.00 69.07 -100.54
C LYS A 742 -31.16 69.22 -101.50
#